data_AF-A0A848FDT8-F1
#
_entry.id   AF-A0A848FDT8-F1
#
_cell.length_a   1.000
_cell.length_b   1.000
_cell.length_c   1.000
_cell.angle_alpha   90.00
_cell.angle_beta   90.00
_cell.angle_gamma   90.00
#
_symmetry.space_group_name_H-M   'P 1'
#
loop_
_entity.id
_entity.type
_entity.pdbx_description
1 polymer ?
#
loop_
_entity_poly.entity_id
_entity_poly.type
_entity_poly.pdbx_seq_one_letter_code
_entity_poly.pdbx_strand_id
1 'polypeptide(L)'
;MSEQDWIAQLQAQVEPILRQVAIWTRREFFLAGALLLALVLLKKKQRTAAAFSVLAGWTWMAFHDSVTEYFHSLGSDSFAEAQNFDWHEAMFWFTTLREVVTPDWSLGNFVPVVAVALAAFWGMQTVSGRRHSGGEIDYRLPVVVASVAICIAVLRVVGVTTGFYLSNSNSFSSLKKNFDTPVPGIAGTGNDIKIVVYIGESTSVMNMSVYGYGRNTTPNLKRLHEEADNLLVFHDVFSTHTHTSFSLLEALSFAVDTRENYLPINARRRLSIIDVLQSNGIPTALISNQGKAGTWNQASSIIFKNASRTFSIRSELAGSRDVALKRPWDHEFFLQQVQPAGAGLSLPARVTFLHSYAGHGKYFENIPPAYRLPVDRQYEGIAPALLFGFSGNHLKDLEQYDAAVKYIDESLCKIIELVRRSVQPIVLVYFSDHGESIYTGRGHESSRFTHEMARVPLVMYFNDAARRAHEELFQKYSGLSRSANSSTLAQVPSTLLDLLGARIEPRDAAKLIPTAVVGEKTAHPPIMVRQTAAGIEYLRIDRPGLELPENPGRKAFESKDLASAVHVLNRHKSKGMGLVCYGPAQTLGAALRGSLVSDCLQLDLTEGGQAAGPGPTALALAPVLPRILQIAANRQMALWLRAQGSMAPGQCEQLARSVEEMKAKPRSVMVEFPAAALPETAALESCAQAFAKAGIMLSYRVPVEPARGCAEALALGKSFNDTEMCLSFRRKLAAVRDSRLFADIVFEYPSIQAIEHADRDRHFSWNLVQVQAGDYFDISPERFRMVVPDGNDPNSPRPVNATPHWSRMRPSEGEPRLVRAAAAVE
;
A
#
# COMPACT_ATOMS: atom_id res chain seq x y z
N MET A 1 2.25 42.82 34.59
CA MET A 1 2.41 41.90 33.44
C MET A 1 3.83 42.04 32.95
N SER A 2 4.54 40.93 32.86
CA SER A 2 5.90 40.90 32.30
C SER A 2 5.84 41.08 30.78
N GLU A 3 6.95 41.48 30.16
CA GLU A 3 7.07 41.56 28.69
C GLU A 3 6.77 40.21 28.02
N GLN A 4 7.10 39.10 28.70
CA GLN A 4 6.76 37.74 28.27
C GLN A 4 5.25 37.47 28.33
N ASP A 5 4.52 37.98 29.33
CA ASP A 5 3.06 37.87 29.40
C ASP A 5 2.38 38.69 28.29
N TRP A 6 2.96 39.83 27.93
CA TRP A 6 2.47 40.68 26.85
C TRP A 6 2.68 40.01 25.49
N ILE A 7 3.87 39.42 25.25
CA ILE A 7 4.17 38.66 24.04
C ILE A 7 3.29 37.40 23.94
N ALA A 8 3.08 36.68 25.04
CA ALA A 8 2.20 35.51 25.07
C ALA A 8 0.73 35.86 24.80
N GLN A 9 0.23 36.97 25.37
CA GLN A 9 -1.12 37.46 25.05
C GLN A 9 -1.25 37.94 23.60
N LEU A 10 -0.23 38.60 23.07
CA LEU A 10 -0.23 39.02 21.66
C LEU A 10 -0.20 37.81 20.73
N GLN A 11 0.62 36.80 21.04
CA GLN A 11 0.64 35.54 20.30
C GLN A 11 -0.73 34.84 20.37
N ALA A 12 -1.35 34.77 21.55
CA ALA A 12 -2.67 34.17 21.72
C ALA A 12 -3.80 34.91 20.96
N GLN A 13 -3.68 36.23 20.77
CA GLN A 13 -4.64 37.03 20.00
C GLN A 13 -4.36 37.03 18.49
N VAL A 14 -3.10 36.96 18.10
CA VAL A 14 -2.66 37.00 16.70
C VAL A 14 -2.70 35.62 16.06
N GLU A 15 -2.49 34.54 16.80
CA GLU A 15 -2.49 33.16 16.28
C GLU A 15 -3.82 32.75 15.64
N PRO A 16 -5.01 33.04 16.21
CA PRO A 16 -6.29 32.78 15.55
C PRO A 16 -6.46 33.59 14.26
N ILE A 17 -6.01 34.84 14.24
CA ILE A 17 -6.08 35.72 13.07
C ILE A 17 -5.12 35.25 11.97
N LEU A 18 -3.89 34.86 12.33
CA LEU A 18 -2.94 34.26 11.39
C LEU A 18 -3.42 32.90 10.90
N ARG A 19 -4.11 32.10 11.72
CA ARG A 19 -4.78 30.87 11.29
C ARG A 19 -5.94 31.18 10.33
N GLN A 20 -6.77 32.18 10.61
CA GLN A 20 -7.85 32.62 9.70
C GLN A 20 -7.27 33.15 8.38
N VAL A 21 -6.26 34.02 8.42
CA VAL A 21 -5.57 34.52 7.23
C VAL A 21 -4.90 33.37 6.47
N ALA A 22 -4.27 32.41 7.17
CA ALA A 22 -3.73 31.19 6.57
C ALA A 22 -4.80 30.32 5.90
N ILE A 23 -6.02 30.30 6.44
CA ILE A 23 -7.18 29.59 5.86
C ILE A 23 -7.64 30.26 4.55
N TRP A 24 -7.67 31.60 4.49
CA TRP A 24 -8.04 32.40 3.30
C TRP A 24 -6.91 32.53 2.25
N THR A 25 -5.67 32.13 2.57
CA THR A 25 -4.51 32.22 1.67
C THR A 25 -4.28 31.00 0.76
N ARG A 26 -5.26 30.11 0.58
CA ARG A 26 -5.02 28.78 -0.01
C ARG A 26 -5.17 28.74 -1.53
N ARG A 27 -6.36 28.98 -2.08
CA ARG A 27 -6.64 28.89 -3.54
C ARG A 27 -7.12 30.20 -4.16
N GLU A 28 -7.68 31.06 -3.32
CA GLU A 28 -8.32 32.31 -3.67
C GLU A 28 -7.29 33.37 -4.09
N PHE A 29 -6.07 33.33 -3.55
CA PHE A 29 -4.99 34.27 -3.88
C PHE A 29 -4.51 34.11 -5.32
N PHE A 30 -4.38 32.87 -5.79
CA PHE A 30 -4.00 32.61 -7.17
C PHE A 30 -5.11 33.09 -8.11
N LEU A 31 -6.37 32.79 -7.82
CA LEU A 31 -7.50 33.28 -8.63
C LEU A 31 -7.55 34.82 -8.62
N ALA A 32 -7.46 35.46 -7.45
CA ALA A 32 -7.49 36.91 -7.33
C ALA A 32 -6.35 37.56 -8.13
N GLY A 33 -5.12 37.03 -8.01
CA GLY A 33 -3.98 37.50 -8.80
C GLY A 33 -4.18 37.29 -10.31
N ALA A 34 -4.69 36.12 -10.71
CA ALA A 34 -4.96 35.81 -12.11
C ALA A 34 -6.07 36.71 -12.70
N LEU A 35 -7.10 37.05 -11.92
CA LEU A 35 -8.15 37.99 -12.31
C LEU A 35 -7.64 39.43 -12.40
N LEU A 36 -6.83 39.87 -11.44
CA LEU A 36 -6.18 41.19 -11.47
C LEU A 36 -5.29 41.33 -12.71
N LEU A 37 -4.50 40.30 -13.03
CA LEU A 37 -3.67 40.26 -14.24
C LEU A 37 -4.54 40.27 -15.51
N ALA A 38 -5.62 39.50 -15.54
CA ALA A 38 -6.57 39.50 -16.65
C ALA A 38 -7.18 40.89 -16.90
N LEU A 39 -7.56 41.62 -15.84
CA LEU A 39 -8.11 42.98 -15.94
C LEU A 39 -7.09 43.97 -16.52
N VAL A 40 -5.81 43.88 -16.12
CA VAL A 40 -4.72 44.67 -16.72
C VAL A 40 -4.57 44.35 -18.21
N LEU A 41 -4.55 43.06 -18.57
CA LEU A 41 -4.39 42.60 -19.95
C LEU A 41 -5.57 43.03 -20.84
N LEU A 42 -6.80 42.99 -20.32
CA LEU A 42 -7.98 43.51 -21.01
C LEU A 42 -7.88 45.01 -21.28
N LYS A 43 -7.41 45.80 -20.32
CA LYS A 43 -7.18 47.25 -20.51
C LYS A 43 -6.08 47.54 -21.54
N LYS A 44 -5.07 46.67 -21.64
CA LYS A 44 -4.04 46.70 -22.70
C LYS A 44 -4.51 46.10 -24.03
N LYS A 45 -5.79 45.77 -24.18
CA LYS A 45 -6.41 45.13 -25.37
C LYS A 45 -5.83 43.74 -25.72
N GLN A 46 -5.15 43.07 -24.79
CA GLN A 46 -4.59 41.73 -24.95
C GLN A 46 -5.62 40.65 -24.53
N ARG A 47 -6.69 40.51 -25.31
CA ARG A 47 -7.85 39.67 -24.96
C ARG A 47 -7.52 38.18 -24.79
N THR A 48 -6.65 37.64 -25.65
CA THR A 48 -6.23 36.22 -25.60
C THR A 48 -5.44 35.92 -24.33
N ALA A 49 -4.48 36.76 -23.98
CA ALA A 49 -3.69 36.64 -22.75
C ALA A 49 -4.57 36.77 -21.49
N ALA A 50 -5.55 37.68 -21.50
CA ALA A 50 -6.50 37.81 -20.41
C ALA A 50 -7.35 36.55 -20.22
N ALA A 51 -7.85 35.96 -21.31
CA ALA A 51 -8.61 34.71 -21.27
C ALA A 51 -7.76 33.56 -20.70
N PHE A 52 -6.50 33.45 -21.10
CA PHE A 52 -5.57 32.45 -20.55
C PHE A 52 -5.35 32.65 -19.04
N SER A 53 -5.20 33.89 -18.58
CA SER A 53 -5.04 34.21 -17.15
C SER A 53 -6.28 33.78 -16.34
N VAL A 54 -7.49 34.08 -16.82
CA VAL A 54 -8.73 33.64 -16.16
C VAL A 54 -8.82 32.11 -16.13
N LEU A 55 -8.52 31.45 -17.26
CA LEU A 55 -8.52 29.99 -17.35
C LEU A 55 -7.51 29.36 -16.37
N ALA A 56 -6.31 29.94 -16.24
CA ALA A 56 -5.31 29.48 -15.29
C ALA A 56 -5.80 29.61 -13.84
N GLY A 57 -6.43 30.75 -13.50
CA GLY A 57 -7.03 30.96 -12.17
C GLY A 57 -8.15 29.96 -11.85
N TRP A 58 -9.01 29.69 -12.83
CA TRP A 58 -10.10 28.74 -12.69
C TRP A 58 -9.61 27.29 -12.59
N THR A 59 -8.60 26.93 -13.40
CA THR A 59 -7.92 25.63 -13.35
C THR A 59 -7.25 25.42 -11.99
N TRP A 60 -6.54 26.43 -11.47
CA TRP A 60 -5.96 26.35 -10.13
C TRP A 60 -7.02 26.09 -9.07
N MET A 61 -8.15 26.81 -9.10
CA MET A 61 -9.23 26.56 -8.14
C MET A 61 -9.78 25.14 -8.22
N ALA A 62 -10.02 24.65 -9.43
CA ALA A 62 -10.57 23.31 -9.62
C ALA A 62 -9.63 22.23 -9.06
N PHE A 63 -8.32 22.39 -9.22
CA PHE A 63 -7.38 21.32 -8.90
C PHE A 63 -6.58 21.53 -7.61
N HIS A 64 -6.63 22.73 -7.00
CA HIS A 64 -5.79 23.13 -5.87
C HIS A 64 -5.79 22.11 -4.73
N ASP A 65 -6.96 21.64 -4.30
CA ASP A 65 -7.06 20.78 -3.11
C ASP A 65 -6.41 19.42 -3.38
N SER A 66 -6.70 18.79 -4.52
CA SER A 66 -6.08 17.52 -4.94
C SER A 66 -4.56 17.63 -5.16
N VAL A 67 -4.09 18.76 -5.72
CA VAL A 67 -2.67 19.02 -5.95
C VAL A 67 -1.95 19.26 -4.61
N THR A 68 -2.53 20.07 -3.73
CA THR A 68 -1.95 20.39 -2.42
C THR A 68 -1.87 19.15 -1.55
N GLU A 69 -2.94 18.34 -1.53
CA GLU A 69 -2.98 17.07 -0.80
C GLU A 69 -1.88 16.11 -1.29
N TYR A 70 -1.73 15.96 -2.61
CA TYR A 70 -0.65 15.17 -3.18
C TYR A 70 0.72 15.66 -2.71
N PHE A 71 1.05 16.93 -2.91
CA PHE A 71 2.36 17.47 -2.52
C PHE A 71 2.63 17.40 -1.02
N HIS A 72 1.60 17.56 -0.18
CA HIS A 72 1.73 17.45 1.28
C HIS A 72 1.90 16.00 1.77
N SER A 73 1.44 15.02 0.99
CA SER A 73 1.63 13.59 1.26
C SER A 73 3.03 13.07 0.91
N LEU A 74 3.78 13.83 0.09
CA LEU A 74 5.16 13.50 -0.24
C LEU A 74 6.05 13.70 0.99
N GLY A 75 6.87 12.70 1.28
CA GLY A 75 7.85 12.73 2.35
C GLY A 75 9.26 12.95 1.83
N SER A 76 10.24 13.04 2.73
CA SER A 76 11.65 13.08 2.34
C SER A 76 12.08 11.85 1.54
N ASP A 77 11.45 10.72 1.81
CA ASP A 77 11.63 9.42 1.15
C ASP A 77 11.12 9.41 -0.30
N SER A 78 10.02 10.10 -0.61
CA SER A 78 9.52 10.30 -2.00
C SER A 78 10.56 10.97 -2.91
N PHE A 79 11.50 11.73 -2.35
CA PHE A 79 12.59 12.38 -3.08
C PHE A 79 13.94 11.68 -2.95
N ALA A 80 14.02 10.63 -2.14
CA ALA A 80 15.28 10.03 -1.80
C ALA A 80 15.94 9.31 -2.97
N GLU A 81 15.11 8.86 -3.92
CA GLU A 81 15.54 8.20 -5.14
C GLU A 81 15.61 9.14 -6.36
N ALA A 82 15.15 10.40 -6.23
CA ALA A 82 15.04 11.37 -7.32
C ALA A 82 16.15 12.46 -7.36
N GLN A 83 17.36 12.22 -6.83
CA GLN A 83 18.43 13.23 -6.95
C GLN A 83 19.00 13.22 -8.37
N ASN A 84 19.14 14.41 -8.95
CA ASN A 84 19.30 14.70 -10.39
C ASN A 84 18.03 14.51 -11.23
N PHE A 85 16.91 15.05 -10.72
CA PHE A 85 15.62 15.18 -11.42
C PHE A 85 15.81 15.46 -12.92
N ASP A 86 15.65 14.42 -13.73
CA ASP A 86 15.75 14.51 -15.18
C ASP A 86 14.36 14.74 -15.80
N TRP A 87 14.31 15.04 -17.09
CA TRP A 87 13.05 15.30 -17.79
C TRP A 87 12.10 14.08 -17.85
N HIS A 88 12.62 12.85 -17.79
CA HIS A 88 11.82 11.62 -17.78
C HIS A 88 11.22 11.35 -16.40
N GLU A 89 12.00 11.52 -15.32
CA GLU A 89 11.49 11.47 -13.95
C GLU A 89 10.41 12.54 -13.75
N ALA A 90 10.67 13.77 -14.20
CA ALA A 90 9.69 14.84 -14.21
C ALA A 90 8.39 14.43 -14.91
N MET A 91 8.50 13.78 -16.08
CA MET A 91 7.34 13.32 -16.84
C MET A 91 6.57 12.22 -16.11
N PHE A 92 7.25 11.28 -15.45
CA PHE A 92 6.62 10.27 -14.59
C PHE A 92 5.83 10.93 -13.44
N TRP A 93 6.39 11.96 -12.81
CA TRP A 93 5.68 12.73 -11.79
C TRP A 93 4.47 13.49 -12.37
N PHE A 94 4.58 14.05 -13.59
CA PHE A 94 3.45 14.69 -14.27
C PHE A 94 2.34 13.70 -14.66
N THR A 95 2.70 12.50 -15.15
CA THR A 95 1.70 11.45 -15.46
C THR A 95 1.01 10.98 -14.21
N THR A 96 1.76 10.79 -13.12
CA THR A 96 1.22 10.42 -11.80
C THR A 96 0.29 11.51 -11.27
N LEU A 97 0.69 12.79 -11.40
CA LEU A 97 -0.13 13.93 -11.01
C LEU A 97 -1.47 13.93 -11.76
N ARG A 98 -1.48 13.64 -13.07
CA ARG A 98 -2.72 13.53 -13.86
C ARG A 98 -3.71 12.49 -13.32
N GLU A 99 -3.22 11.40 -12.73
CA GLU A 99 -4.07 10.32 -12.19
C GLU A 99 -4.61 10.59 -10.78
N VAL A 100 -3.94 11.49 -10.06
CA VAL A 100 -4.28 11.89 -8.68
C VAL A 100 -5.17 13.14 -8.67
N VAL A 101 -4.97 14.03 -9.64
CA VAL A 101 -5.62 15.33 -9.69
C VAL A 101 -7.08 15.20 -10.12
N THR A 102 -7.99 15.57 -9.23
CA THR A 102 -9.44 15.55 -9.44
C THR A 102 -9.99 16.96 -9.30
N PRO A 103 -10.84 17.43 -10.23
CA PRO A 103 -11.36 18.78 -10.13
C PRO A 103 -12.50 18.88 -9.11
N ASP A 104 -12.47 19.91 -8.27
CA ASP A 104 -13.61 20.42 -7.49
C ASP A 104 -14.19 21.67 -8.18
N TRP A 105 -15.31 21.50 -8.89
CA TRP A 105 -15.97 22.57 -9.64
C TRP A 105 -16.92 23.44 -8.79
N SER A 106 -16.80 23.43 -7.45
CA SER A 106 -17.71 24.18 -6.59
C SER A 106 -17.69 25.71 -6.87
N LEU A 107 -18.78 26.23 -7.47
CA LEU A 107 -18.92 27.64 -7.83
C LEU A 107 -19.07 28.59 -6.63
N GLY A 108 -19.36 28.07 -5.44
CA GLY A 108 -19.66 28.85 -4.24
C GLY A 108 -18.54 29.81 -3.80
N ASN A 109 -17.28 29.49 -4.13
CA ASN A 109 -16.13 30.30 -3.75
C ASN A 109 -15.61 31.22 -4.88
N PHE A 110 -16.11 31.08 -6.11
CA PHE A 110 -15.63 31.85 -7.26
C PHE A 110 -16.17 33.28 -7.26
N VAL A 111 -17.48 33.44 -7.06
CA VAL A 111 -18.19 34.73 -7.06
C VAL A 111 -17.62 35.75 -6.07
N PRO A 112 -17.40 35.42 -4.78
CA PRO A 112 -16.85 36.40 -3.83
C PRO A 112 -15.43 36.84 -4.19
N VAL A 113 -14.59 35.94 -4.70
CA VAL A 113 -13.20 36.26 -5.09
C VAL A 113 -13.17 37.19 -6.30
N VAL A 114 -14.06 37.00 -7.27
CA VAL A 114 -14.23 37.92 -8.41
C VAL A 114 -14.62 39.32 -7.94
N ALA A 115 -15.59 39.42 -7.03
CA ALA A 115 -16.03 40.71 -6.48
C ALA A 115 -14.88 41.44 -5.77
N VAL A 116 -14.10 40.73 -4.94
CA VAL A 116 -12.91 41.28 -4.25
C VAL A 116 -11.83 41.70 -5.26
N ALA A 117 -11.53 40.90 -6.27
CA ALA A 117 -10.52 41.23 -7.28
C ALA A 117 -10.91 42.47 -8.09
N LEU A 118 -12.19 42.60 -8.45
CA LEU A 118 -12.72 43.80 -9.12
C LEU A 118 -12.61 45.03 -8.20
N ALA A 119 -13.04 44.93 -6.94
CA ALA A 119 -12.94 46.02 -5.98
C ALA A 119 -11.49 46.45 -5.75
N ALA A 120 -10.57 45.50 -5.59
CA ALA A 120 -9.13 45.75 -5.43
C ALA A 120 -8.54 46.42 -6.68
N PHE A 121 -8.90 45.96 -7.88
CA PHE A 121 -8.47 46.58 -9.13
C PHE A 121 -8.88 48.05 -9.21
N TRP A 122 -10.17 48.33 -9.01
CA TRP A 122 -10.70 49.70 -9.04
C TRP A 122 -10.11 50.58 -7.93
N GLY A 123 -9.97 50.05 -6.71
CA GLY A 123 -9.31 50.73 -5.61
C GLY A 123 -7.87 51.14 -5.96
N MET A 124 -7.07 50.22 -6.49
CA MET A 124 -5.70 50.52 -6.94
C MET A 124 -5.68 51.58 -8.04
N GLN A 125 -6.60 51.53 -9.00
CA GLN A 125 -6.73 52.53 -10.06
C GLN A 125 -7.01 53.94 -9.50
N THR A 126 -7.87 54.06 -8.49
CA THR A 126 -8.15 55.37 -7.85
C THR A 126 -6.95 55.93 -7.10
N VAL A 127 -6.11 55.08 -6.50
CA VAL A 127 -4.90 55.48 -5.78
C VAL A 127 -3.78 55.88 -6.75
N SER A 128 -3.56 55.09 -7.80
CA SER A 128 -2.56 55.38 -8.85
C SER A 128 -2.93 56.63 -9.65
N GLY A 129 -4.21 56.83 -9.95
CA GLY A 129 -4.72 58.00 -10.68
C GLY A 129 -4.56 59.33 -9.92
N ARG A 130 -4.45 59.32 -8.58
CA ARG A 130 -4.15 60.51 -7.78
C ARG A 130 -2.68 60.96 -7.85
N ARG A 131 -1.77 60.14 -8.42
CA ARG A 131 -0.32 60.38 -8.41
C ARG A 131 0.27 60.87 -9.74
N HIS A 132 -0.50 60.92 -10.83
CA HIS A 132 0.02 61.36 -12.13
C HIS A 132 -0.84 62.46 -12.77
N SER A 133 -0.23 63.63 -12.93
CA SER A 133 -0.72 64.82 -13.62
C SER A 133 -0.49 64.73 -15.14
N GLY A 134 -0.81 63.58 -15.76
CA GLY A 134 -0.49 63.33 -17.17
C GLY A 134 -1.16 62.11 -17.79
N GLY A 135 -2.48 61.93 -17.63
CA GLY A 135 -3.38 61.17 -18.53
C GLY A 135 -3.18 59.66 -18.76
N GLU A 136 -2.00 59.08 -18.50
CA GLU A 136 -1.72 57.65 -18.69
C GLU A 136 -1.98 56.86 -17.39
N ILE A 137 -2.73 55.78 -17.53
CA ILE A 137 -3.10 54.90 -16.42
C ILE A 137 -1.91 53.97 -16.08
N ASP A 138 -1.35 54.09 -14.87
CA ASP A 138 -0.27 53.22 -14.39
C ASP A 138 -0.82 51.87 -13.88
N TYR A 139 -0.43 50.79 -14.56
CA TYR A 139 -0.78 49.41 -14.21
C TYR A 139 0.29 48.66 -13.42
N ARG A 140 1.40 49.30 -13.03
CA ARG A 140 2.51 48.64 -12.30
C ARG A 140 2.05 48.06 -10.97
N LEU A 141 1.30 48.82 -10.18
CA LEU A 141 0.83 48.37 -8.86
C LEU A 141 -0.08 47.13 -8.95
N PRO A 142 -1.14 47.10 -9.79
CA PRO A 142 -1.95 45.89 -10.01
C PRO A 142 -1.14 44.68 -10.49
N VAL A 143 -0.15 44.88 -11.37
CA VAL A 143 0.72 43.78 -11.85
C VAL A 143 1.58 43.24 -10.72
N VAL A 144 2.18 44.10 -9.89
CA VAL A 144 2.99 43.66 -8.75
C VAL A 144 2.13 42.89 -7.74
N VAL A 145 0.95 43.40 -7.39
CA VAL A 145 0.02 42.74 -6.46
C VAL A 145 -0.43 41.39 -7.02
N ALA A 146 -0.79 41.32 -8.31
CA ALA A 146 -1.17 40.09 -8.98
C ALA A 146 -0.04 39.04 -8.94
N SER A 147 1.19 39.44 -9.30
CA SER A 147 2.36 38.56 -9.30
C SER A 147 2.69 38.07 -7.89
N VAL A 148 2.64 38.93 -6.86
CA VAL A 148 2.89 38.54 -5.47
C VAL A 148 1.84 37.54 -4.99
N ALA A 149 0.56 37.76 -5.31
CA ALA A 149 -0.52 36.85 -4.92
C ALA A 149 -0.36 35.46 -5.57
N ILE A 150 -0.05 35.40 -6.87
CA ILE A 150 0.23 34.16 -7.60
C ILE A 150 1.47 33.46 -7.02
N CYS A 151 2.58 34.18 -6.82
CA CYS A 151 3.81 33.63 -6.28
C CYS A 151 3.62 33.07 -4.86
N ILE A 152 2.91 33.76 -3.97
CA ILE A 152 2.62 33.26 -2.62
C ILE A 152 1.82 31.95 -2.68
N ALA A 153 0.80 31.87 -3.54
CA ALA A 153 -0.02 30.67 -3.68
C ALA A 153 0.81 29.48 -4.20
N VAL A 154 1.64 29.67 -5.22
CA VAL A 154 2.51 28.61 -5.77
C VAL A 154 3.57 28.19 -4.75
N LEU A 155 4.25 29.16 -4.10
CA LEU A 155 5.28 28.87 -3.10
C LEU A 155 4.72 28.16 -1.87
N ARG A 156 3.44 28.34 -1.53
CA ARG A 156 2.81 27.59 -0.43
C ARG A 156 2.62 26.11 -0.76
N VAL A 157 2.18 25.80 -1.98
CA VAL A 157 1.98 24.41 -2.43
C VAL A 157 3.32 23.70 -2.62
N VAL A 158 4.28 24.36 -3.27
CA VAL A 158 5.56 23.73 -3.64
C VAL A 158 6.61 23.87 -2.54
N GLY A 159 6.56 24.92 -1.72
CA GLY A 159 7.61 25.23 -0.73
C GLY A 159 7.77 24.18 0.36
N VAL A 160 6.69 23.51 0.77
CA VAL A 160 6.74 22.37 1.71
C VAL A 160 7.55 21.22 1.09
N THR A 161 7.22 20.86 -0.15
CA THR A 161 7.88 19.82 -0.92
C THR A 161 9.36 20.14 -1.19
N THR A 162 9.66 21.38 -1.57
CA THR A 162 11.05 21.86 -1.73
C THR A 162 11.83 21.75 -0.42
N GLY A 163 11.20 22.02 0.72
CA GLY A 163 11.80 21.81 2.04
C GLY A 163 12.19 20.36 2.30
N PHE A 164 11.32 19.40 1.97
CA PHE A 164 11.63 17.97 2.10
C PHE A 164 12.72 17.52 1.12
N TYR A 165 12.69 17.99 -0.12
CA TYR A 165 13.73 17.73 -1.11
C TYR A 165 15.11 18.23 -0.62
N LEU A 166 15.18 19.44 -0.07
CA LEU A 166 16.41 20.00 0.50
C LEU A 166 16.84 19.30 1.80
N SER A 167 15.90 18.82 2.61
CA SER A 167 16.21 18.02 3.80
C SER A 167 16.79 16.65 3.44
N ASN A 168 16.35 16.07 2.33
CA ASN A 168 16.84 14.77 1.86
C ASN A 168 18.33 14.83 1.49
N SER A 169 18.81 15.90 0.85
CA SER A 169 20.24 16.02 0.50
C SER A 169 21.17 16.06 1.72
N ASN A 170 20.73 16.64 2.83
CA ASN A 170 21.47 16.65 4.10
C ASN A 170 21.38 15.32 4.88
N SER A 171 20.45 14.43 4.51
CA SER A 171 20.18 13.18 5.24
C SER A 171 21.28 12.13 5.08
N PHE A 172 22.04 12.14 3.97
CA PHE A 172 23.07 11.14 3.70
C PHE A 172 24.22 11.15 4.72
N SER A 173 24.67 12.35 5.15
CA SER A 173 25.72 12.48 6.17
C SER A 173 25.29 11.92 7.52
N SER A 174 24.06 12.24 7.93
CA SER A 174 23.45 11.72 9.17
C SER A 174 23.27 10.21 9.12
N LEU A 175 22.81 9.69 7.98
CA LEU A 175 22.66 8.27 7.74
C LEU A 175 24.02 7.53 7.85
N LYS A 176 25.09 8.04 7.21
CA LYS A 176 26.43 7.44 7.33
C LYS A 176 26.90 7.37 8.78
N LYS A 177 26.68 8.43 9.56
CA LYS A 177 27.02 8.47 10.99
C LYS A 177 26.23 7.43 11.80
N ASN A 178 24.94 7.27 11.51
CA ASN A 178 24.07 6.33 12.22
C ASN A 178 24.38 4.84 11.95
N PHE A 179 25.08 4.55 10.85
CA PHE A 179 25.59 3.23 10.49
C PHE A 179 27.06 3.00 10.88
N ASP A 180 27.69 3.96 11.56
CA ASP A 180 29.05 3.85 12.08
C ASP A 180 29.05 3.44 13.57
N THR A 181 28.18 2.47 13.90
CA THR A 181 28.04 1.92 15.24
C THR A 181 29.18 0.91 15.51
N PRO A 182 29.79 0.88 16.72
CA PRO A 182 30.80 -0.12 17.06
C PRO A 182 30.31 -1.56 16.85
N VAL A 183 31.10 -2.34 16.12
CA VAL A 183 30.75 -3.72 15.74
C VAL A 183 30.99 -4.70 16.90
N PRO A 184 30.02 -5.55 17.27
CA PRO A 184 30.20 -6.59 18.29
C PRO A 184 30.96 -7.82 17.74
N GLY A 185 31.51 -8.61 18.65
CA GLY A 185 31.99 -9.95 18.33
C GLY A 185 30.83 -10.90 18.00
N ILE A 186 31.12 -11.97 17.26
CA ILE A 186 30.20 -13.09 17.07
C ILE A 186 30.78 -14.36 17.72
N ALA A 187 29.92 -15.12 18.37
CA ALA A 187 30.23 -16.44 18.90
C ALA A 187 29.72 -17.51 17.93
N GLY A 188 30.55 -18.54 17.71
CA GLY A 188 30.24 -19.61 16.77
C GLY A 188 30.41 -19.17 15.31
N THR A 189 30.88 -20.09 14.48
CA THR A 189 30.87 -20.01 13.00
C THR A 189 30.92 -21.44 12.41
N GLY A 190 30.30 -22.38 13.13
CA GLY A 190 30.57 -23.82 13.02
C GLY A 190 30.11 -24.45 11.71
N ASN A 191 29.22 -23.79 10.95
CA ASN A 191 28.70 -24.34 9.71
C ASN A 191 29.64 -23.99 8.55
N ASP A 192 30.14 -24.98 7.83
CA ASP A 192 30.98 -24.79 6.63
C ASP A 192 30.21 -24.30 5.38
N ILE A 193 28.99 -23.79 5.57
CA ILE A 193 28.10 -23.27 4.54
C ILE A 193 28.67 -22.00 3.90
N LYS A 194 28.65 -21.96 2.56
CA LYS A 194 28.73 -20.71 1.79
C LYS A 194 27.33 -20.22 1.45
N ILE A 195 27.12 -18.90 1.49
CA ILE A 195 25.81 -18.30 1.26
C ILE A 195 25.86 -17.43 0.01
N VAL A 196 24.89 -17.63 -0.89
CA VAL A 196 24.62 -16.74 -2.02
C VAL A 196 23.32 -16.00 -1.73
N VAL A 197 23.38 -14.67 -1.59
CA VAL A 197 22.19 -13.83 -1.38
C VAL A 197 21.86 -13.13 -2.68
N TYR A 198 20.78 -13.53 -3.35
CA TYR A 198 20.26 -12.88 -4.54
C TYR A 198 19.23 -11.83 -4.14
N ILE A 199 19.61 -10.56 -4.21
CA ILE A 199 18.74 -9.41 -3.97
C ILE A 199 18.05 -9.04 -5.29
N GLY A 200 16.76 -9.32 -5.38
CA GLY A 200 15.86 -8.89 -6.45
C GLY A 200 15.48 -7.42 -6.32
N GLU A 201 14.88 -6.90 -7.39
CA GLU A 201 14.47 -5.50 -7.54
C GLU A 201 12.98 -5.47 -7.87
N SER A 202 12.20 -4.65 -7.15
CA SER A 202 10.79 -4.31 -7.49
C SER A 202 9.89 -5.52 -7.84
N THR A 203 10.05 -6.67 -7.19
CA THR A 203 9.33 -7.92 -7.51
C THR A 203 8.28 -8.25 -6.44
N SER A 204 7.00 -8.21 -6.82
CA SER A 204 5.88 -8.55 -5.92
C SER A 204 5.44 -10.01 -6.04
N VAL A 205 5.11 -10.65 -4.91
CA VAL A 205 4.48 -12.00 -4.91
C VAL A 205 3.13 -12.01 -5.63
N MET A 206 2.48 -10.86 -5.77
CA MET A 206 1.18 -10.75 -6.44
C MET A 206 1.25 -11.17 -7.91
N ASN A 207 2.44 -11.12 -8.53
CA ASN A 207 2.68 -11.44 -9.94
C ASN A 207 3.55 -12.69 -10.13
N MET A 208 3.71 -13.55 -9.11
CA MET A 208 4.54 -14.77 -9.18
C MET A 208 3.68 -16.04 -9.09
N SER A 209 3.77 -16.91 -10.11
CA SER A 209 2.94 -18.13 -10.19
C SER A 209 3.22 -19.14 -9.07
N VAL A 210 4.45 -19.18 -8.54
CA VAL A 210 4.84 -19.99 -7.39
C VAL A 210 4.14 -19.54 -6.10
N TYR A 211 3.69 -18.28 -6.02
CA TYR A 211 2.86 -17.74 -4.95
C TYR A 211 1.35 -17.76 -5.30
N GLY A 212 0.96 -18.41 -6.39
CA GLY A 212 -0.45 -18.58 -6.77
C GLY A 212 -1.01 -17.51 -7.71
N TYR A 213 -0.17 -16.69 -8.36
CA TYR A 213 -0.60 -15.84 -9.47
C TYR A 213 -1.11 -16.70 -10.64
N GLY A 214 -2.21 -16.28 -11.26
CA GLY A 214 -2.93 -17.08 -12.27
C GLY A 214 -2.21 -17.26 -13.60
N ARG A 215 -1.23 -16.40 -13.91
CA ARG A 215 -0.39 -16.50 -15.12
C ARG A 215 0.94 -17.13 -14.77
N ASN A 216 1.50 -17.94 -15.66
CA ASN A 216 2.70 -18.72 -15.38
C ASN A 216 4.00 -17.89 -15.53
N THR A 217 4.18 -16.92 -14.63
CA THR A 217 5.34 -16.01 -14.61
C THR A 217 6.57 -16.63 -13.96
N THR A 218 6.45 -17.64 -13.10
CA THR A 218 7.62 -18.28 -12.45
C THR A 218 7.63 -19.80 -12.68
N PRO A 219 7.68 -20.26 -13.95
CA PRO A 219 7.58 -21.68 -14.27
C PRO A 219 8.73 -22.50 -13.69
N ASN A 220 9.96 -21.96 -13.65
CA ASN A 220 11.12 -22.73 -13.19
C ASN A 220 11.12 -22.89 -11.67
N LEU A 221 10.85 -21.83 -10.91
CA LEU A 221 10.71 -21.91 -9.46
C LEU A 221 9.54 -22.80 -9.06
N LYS A 222 8.40 -22.70 -9.74
CA LYS A 222 7.24 -23.56 -9.49
C LYS A 222 7.60 -25.04 -9.68
N ARG A 223 8.24 -25.38 -10.82
CA ARG A 223 8.72 -26.74 -11.08
C ARG A 223 9.72 -27.20 -10.02
N LEU A 224 10.70 -26.37 -9.65
CA LEU A 224 11.68 -26.72 -8.61
C LEU A 224 11.03 -26.97 -7.26
N HIS A 225 10.01 -26.19 -6.88
CA HIS A 225 9.26 -26.36 -5.64
C HIS A 225 8.42 -27.64 -5.64
N GLU A 226 7.85 -28.03 -6.78
CA GLU A 226 7.05 -29.24 -6.93
C GLU A 226 7.91 -30.52 -7.02
N GLU A 227 9.10 -30.44 -7.63
CA GLU A 227 9.98 -31.60 -7.87
C GLU A 227 11.00 -31.87 -6.75
N ALA A 228 11.37 -30.86 -5.97
CA ALA A 228 12.45 -30.98 -4.99
C ALA A 228 12.12 -30.29 -3.66
N ASP A 229 12.26 -31.03 -2.56
CA ASP A 229 12.12 -30.50 -1.20
C ASP A 229 13.20 -29.46 -0.83
N ASN A 230 14.23 -29.30 -1.68
CA ASN A 230 15.35 -28.40 -1.48
C ASN A 230 15.00 -26.91 -1.60
N LEU A 231 13.89 -26.55 -2.26
CA LEU A 231 13.44 -25.17 -2.44
C LEU A 231 12.33 -24.82 -1.42
N LEU A 232 12.71 -24.01 -0.43
CA LEU A 232 11.82 -23.51 0.62
C LEU A 232 11.23 -22.17 0.20
N VAL A 233 9.89 -22.07 0.14
CA VAL A 233 9.15 -20.87 -0.25
C VAL A 233 8.46 -20.28 0.97
N PHE A 234 8.74 -19.01 1.29
CA PHE A 234 8.13 -18.32 2.44
C PHE A 234 6.97 -17.46 1.97
N HIS A 235 5.75 -17.82 2.35
CA HIS A 235 4.54 -17.23 1.78
C HIS A 235 4.14 -15.86 2.35
N ASP A 236 4.67 -15.47 3.51
CA ASP A 236 4.25 -14.25 4.20
C ASP A 236 5.40 -13.32 4.60
N VAL A 237 6.09 -12.76 3.60
CA VAL A 237 7.24 -11.86 3.79
C VAL A 237 6.95 -10.44 3.31
N PHE A 238 7.41 -9.47 4.10
CA PHE A 238 7.32 -8.04 3.82
C PHE A 238 8.69 -7.39 3.70
N SER A 239 8.86 -6.49 2.73
CA SER A 239 9.95 -5.54 2.73
C SER A 239 9.79 -4.53 3.87
N THR A 240 10.88 -3.83 4.18
CA THR A 240 10.94 -2.84 5.26
C THR A 240 10.81 -1.40 4.76
N HIS A 241 10.60 -1.25 3.45
CA HIS A 241 10.15 -0.03 2.78
C HIS A 241 9.67 -0.37 1.36
N THR A 242 9.07 0.58 0.65
CA THR A 242 8.75 0.47 -0.77
C THR A 242 9.86 0.96 -1.71
N HIS A 243 10.95 1.51 -1.16
CA HIS A 243 12.04 2.12 -1.94
C HIS A 243 13.32 1.33 -1.69
N THR A 244 14.07 0.98 -2.74
CA THR A 244 15.28 0.14 -2.70
C THR A 244 16.23 0.57 -1.60
N SER A 245 16.59 1.85 -1.56
CA SER A 245 17.61 2.34 -0.62
C SER A 245 17.16 2.17 0.84
N PHE A 246 15.92 2.53 1.15
CA PHE A 246 15.37 2.49 2.51
C PHE A 246 15.16 1.04 2.96
N SER A 247 14.64 0.21 2.05
CA SER A 247 14.41 -1.20 2.33
C SER A 247 15.72 -1.93 2.61
N LEU A 248 16.73 -1.81 1.74
CA LEU A 248 18.00 -2.50 1.92
C LEU A 248 18.82 -2.00 3.12
N LEU A 249 18.75 -0.71 3.45
CA LEU A 249 19.38 -0.18 4.66
C LEU A 249 18.87 -0.88 5.92
N GLU A 250 17.58 -1.19 5.98
CA GLU A 250 16.98 -1.89 7.12
C GLU A 250 17.10 -3.42 7.00
N ALA A 251 16.83 -4.00 5.83
CA ALA A 251 16.92 -5.43 5.57
C ALA A 251 18.32 -6.02 5.79
N LEU A 252 19.38 -5.22 5.62
CA LEU A 252 20.76 -5.66 5.79
C LEU A 252 21.42 -5.08 7.04
N SER A 253 20.63 -4.67 8.05
CA SER A 253 21.18 -4.18 9.31
C SER A 253 20.31 -4.48 10.53
N PHE A 254 20.99 -4.65 11.65
CA PHE A 254 20.34 -4.80 12.95
C PHE A 254 19.96 -3.43 13.52
N ALA A 255 18.79 -3.36 14.17
CA ALA A 255 18.42 -2.20 14.98
C ALA A 255 19.28 -2.16 16.24
N VAL A 256 19.85 -1.00 16.58
CA VAL A 256 20.65 -0.85 17.81
C VAL A 256 19.77 -0.49 19.00
N ASP A 257 18.66 0.21 18.76
CA ASP A 257 17.72 0.65 19.78
C ASP A 257 16.28 0.58 19.25
N THR A 258 15.46 -0.29 19.83
CA THR A 258 14.08 -0.51 19.37
C THR A 258 13.17 0.70 19.61
N ARG A 259 13.57 1.65 20.47
CA ARG A 259 12.84 2.93 20.67
C ARG A 259 12.87 3.81 19.43
N GLU A 260 13.82 3.56 18.53
CA GLU A 260 13.99 4.30 17.27
C GLU A 260 13.16 3.71 16.11
N ASN A 261 12.44 2.60 16.32
CA ASN A 261 11.67 1.90 15.28
C ASN A 261 10.58 2.76 14.61
N TYR A 262 10.15 3.84 15.25
CA TYR A 262 9.17 4.80 14.71
C TYR A 262 9.81 6.09 14.17
N LEU A 263 11.14 6.14 14.06
CA LEU A 263 11.83 7.21 13.33
C LEU A 263 12.03 6.78 11.88
N PRO A 264 12.16 7.68 10.89
CA PRO A 264 12.58 7.26 9.54
C PRO A 264 14.01 6.69 9.56
N ILE A 265 14.35 5.82 8.61
CA ILE A 265 15.62 5.03 8.63
C ILE A 265 16.88 5.90 8.74
N ASN A 266 16.86 7.10 8.16
CA ASN A 266 17.97 8.07 8.21
C ASN A 266 18.26 8.59 9.62
N ALA A 267 17.33 8.43 10.56
CA ALA A 267 17.45 8.86 11.95
C ALA A 267 17.63 7.68 12.95
N ARG A 268 17.69 6.42 12.47
CA ARG A 268 17.89 5.24 13.33
C ARG A 268 19.36 4.83 13.35
N ARG A 269 19.90 4.52 14.53
CA ARG A 269 21.20 3.86 14.68
C ARG A 269 21.09 2.40 14.33
N ARG A 270 21.97 1.95 13.45
CA ARG A 270 21.95 0.58 12.91
C ARG A 270 23.34 0.00 12.76
N LEU A 271 23.39 -1.33 12.71
CA LEU A 271 24.60 -2.12 12.57
C LEU A 271 24.51 -2.99 11.31
N SER A 272 25.34 -2.69 10.31
CA SER A 272 25.38 -3.44 9.05
C SER A 272 25.79 -4.90 9.28
N ILE A 273 25.06 -5.86 8.70
CA ILE A 273 25.46 -7.28 8.73
C ILE A 273 26.81 -7.50 8.03
N ILE A 274 27.13 -6.69 7.01
CA ILE A 274 28.41 -6.76 6.29
C ILE A 274 29.55 -6.40 7.24
N ASP A 275 29.38 -5.34 8.04
CA ASP A 275 30.39 -4.90 9.00
C ASP A 275 30.58 -5.96 10.10
N VAL A 276 29.48 -6.54 10.60
CA VAL A 276 29.53 -7.67 11.55
C VAL A 276 30.32 -8.84 11.00
N LEU A 277 30.03 -9.28 9.77
CA LEU A 277 30.72 -10.42 9.16
C LEU A 277 32.21 -10.12 8.91
N GLN A 278 32.54 -8.97 8.30
CA GLN A 278 33.91 -8.58 7.94
C GLN A 278 34.80 -8.38 9.17
N SER A 279 34.31 -7.69 10.21
CA SER A 279 35.08 -7.49 11.44
C SER A 279 35.32 -8.79 12.22
N ASN A 280 34.55 -9.84 11.95
CA ASN A 280 34.72 -11.16 12.54
C ASN A 280 35.34 -12.18 11.56
N GLY A 281 36.05 -11.71 10.52
CA GLY A 281 36.84 -12.55 9.63
C GLY A 281 36.04 -13.37 8.61
N ILE A 282 34.75 -13.07 8.42
CA ILE A 282 33.91 -13.70 7.40
C ILE A 282 33.89 -12.80 6.16
N PRO A 283 34.58 -13.19 5.06
CA PRO A 283 34.65 -12.36 3.88
C PRO A 283 33.29 -12.25 3.21
N THR A 284 32.98 -11.04 2.73
CA THR A 284 31.75 -10.70 1.99
C THR A 284 32.06 -10.01 0.66
N ALA A 285 31.23 -10.26 -0.35
CA ALA A 285 31.34 -9.63 -1.67
C ALA A 285 29.98 -9.21 -2.21
N LEU A 286 29.92 -8.06 -2.88
CA LEU A 286 28.77 -7.54 -3.61
C LEU A 286 29.07 -7.55 -5.11
N ILE A 287 28.21 -8.20 -5.88
CA ILE A 287 28.17 -8.15 -7.34
C ILE A 287 26.85 -7.46 -7.71
N SER A 288 26.93 -6.20 -8.12
CA SER A 288 25.75 -5.38 -8.40
C SER A 288 25.63 -5.09 -9.89
N ASN A 289 24.49 -5.45 -10.48
CA ASN A 289 24.13 -5.00 -11.82
C ASN A 289 23.48 -3.59 -11.82
N GLN A 290 23.32 -3.00 -10.63
CA GLN A 290 22.98 -1.59 -10.47
C GLN A 290 24.23 -0.70 -10.58
N GLY A 291 24.05 0.56 -10.98
CA GLY A 291 25.14 1.53 -11.17
C GLY A 291 25.93 1.84 -9.89
N LYS A 292 27.19 2.29 -10.04
CA LYS A 292 28.07 2.66 -8.91
C LYS A 292 27.69 4.02 -8.31
N ALA A 293 27.08 4.92 -9.10
CA ALA A 293 26.66 6.25 -8.68
C ALA A 293 25.14 6.41 -8.79
N GLY A 294 24.59 7.41 -8.09
CA GLY A 294 23.14 7.69 -8.07
C GLY A 294 22.50 7.42 -6.70
N THR A 295 21.32 7.99 -6.52
CA THR A 295 20.49 7.91 -5.31
C THR A 295 20.08 6.51 -4.92
N TRP A 296 19.85 5.67 -5.92
CA TRP A 296 19.49 4.26 -5.78
C TRP A 296 20.59 3.43 -5.08
N ASN A 297 21.80 3.99 -4.89
CA ASN A 297 22.98 3.27 -4.42
C ASN A 297 23.40 3.57 -2.98
N GLN A 298 22.51 4.12 -2.13
CA GLN A 298 22.84 4.39 -0.72
C GLN A 298 23.21 3.10 0.03
N ALA A 299 22.49 2.00 -0.22
CA ALA A 299 22.81 0.70 0.37
C ALA A 299 24.23 0.22 0.00
N SER A 300 24.65 0.29 -1.27
CA SER A 300 26.00 -0.16 -1.68
C SER A 300 27.14 0.69 -1.12
N SER A 301 26.87 1.96 -0.79
CA SER A 301 27.87 2.87 -0.22
C SER A 301 27.95 2.80 1.31
N ILE A 302 26.84 2.48 1.99
CA ILE A 302 26.75 2.45 3.46
C ILE A 302 26.86 1.02 3.99
N ILE A 303 26.01 0.10 3.52
CA ILE A 303 25.97 -1.29 3.99
C ILE A 303 27.22 -2.04 3.51
N PHE A 304 27.54 -1.93 2.22
CA PHE A 304 28.60 -2.71 1.58
C PHE A 304 29.97 -2.00 1.59
N LYS A 305 30.17 -0.99 2.45
CA LYS A 305 31.40 -0.16 2.48
C LYS A 305 32.67 -0.99 2.65
N ASN A 306 32.60 -2.06 3.45
CA ASN A 306 33.71 -2.95 3.79
C ASN A 306 33.71 -4.28 3.00
N ALA A 307 32.79 -4.47 2.06
CA ALA A 307 32.77 -5.65 1.20
C ALA A 307 33.66 -5.47 -0.05
N SER A 308 34.11 -6.58 -0.65
CA SER A 308 34.58 -6.53 -2.04
C SER A 308 33.40 -6.15 -2.95
N ARG A 309 33.58 -5.25 -3.91
CA ARG A 309 32.47 -4.72 -4.73
C ARG A 309 32.80 -4.75 -6.22
N THR A 310 31.92 -5.38 -6.99
CA THR A 310 31.97 -5.43 -8.46
C THR A 310 30.66 -4.88 -9.01
N PHE A 311 30.76 -3.82 -9.82
CA PHE A 311 29.62 -3.18 -10.48
C PHE A 311 29.68 -3.43 -11.99
N SER A 312 28.52 -3.62 -12.62
CA SER A 312 28.43 -3.78 -14.07
C SER A 312 28.78 -2.52 -14.86
N ILE A 313 28.58 -1.34 -14.25
CA ILE A 313 28.98 -0.03 -14.77
C ILE A 313 30.05 0.59 -13.87
N ARG A 314 31.14 1.09 -14.47
CA ARG A 314 32.28 1.72 -13.77
C ARG A 314 32.24 3.25 -13.69
N SER A 315 31.23 3.91 -14.28
CA SER A 315 31.17 5.37 -14.36
C SER A 315 30.90 6.00 -12.99
N GLU A 316 31.84 6.81 -12.50
CA GLU A 316 31.65 7.66 -11.31
C GLU A 316 31.03 9.03 -11.66
N LEU A 317 31.03 9.39 -12.95
CA LEU A 317 30.72 10.73 -13.47
C LEU A 317 29.28 10.94 -13.95
N ALA A 318 28.45 9.89 -13.91
CA ALA A 318 27.13 9.93 -14.55
C ALA A 318 25.96 10.12 -13.57
N GLY A 319 26.10 9.84 -12.26
CA GLY A 319 24.96 9.88 -11.33
C GLY A 319 23.76 9.12 -11.90
N SER A 320 22.56 9.72 -11.90
CA SER A 320 21.33 9.14 -12.45
C SER A 320 21.34 8.96 -13.99
N ARG A 321 22.37 9.43 -14.70
CA ARG A 321 22.57 9.16 -16.14
C ARG A 321 23.09 7.75 -16.43
N ASP A 322 23.37 6.94 -15.41
CA ASP A 322 23.70 5.51 -15.55
C ASP A 322 22.58 4.69 -16.20
N VAL A 323 21.35 5.22 -16.28
CA VAL A 323 20.20 4.62 -17.01
C VAL A 323 20.43 4.63 -18.53
N ALA A 324 21.22 5.57 -19.05
CA ALA A 324 21.53 5.68 -20.48
C ALA A 324 22.67 4.78 -20.96
N LEU A 325 23.35 4.06 -20.05
CA LEU A 325 24.48 3.19 -20.38
C LEU A 325 24.01 1.74 -20.57
N LYS A 326 24.52 1.07 -21.61
CA LYS A 326 24.17 -0.32 -21.94
C LYS A 326 24.69 -1.27 -20.85
N ARG A 327 23.79 -1.77 -20.01
CA ARG A 327 24.08 -2.76 -18.95
C ARG A 327 24.10 -4.19 -19.53
N PRO A 328 24.94 -5.09 -19.01
CA PRO A 328 24.77 -6.52 -19.25
C PRO A 328 23.47 -6.99 -18.61
N TRP A 329 22.91 -8.09 -19.12
CA TRP A 329 21.73 -8.70 -18.51
C TRP A 329 22.12 -9.44 -17.22
N ASP A 330 21.25 -9.40 -16.20
CA ASP A 330 21.54 -9.99 -14.88
C ASP A 330 22.17 -11.38 -14.94
N HIS A 331 21.57 -12.32 -15.68
CA HIS A 331 22.10 -13.68 -15.76
C HIS A 331 23.49 -13.73 -16.40
N GLU A 332 23.75 -12.95 -17.46
CA GLU A 332 25.07 -12.91 -18.10
C GLU A 332 26.12 -12.36 -17.14
N PHE A 333 25.78 -11.29 -16.42
CA PHE A 333 26.69 -10.64 -15.49
C PHE A 333 26.98 -11.51 -14.26
N PHE A 334 25.95 -12.08 -13.63
CA PHE A 334 26.12 -12.92 -12.45
C PHE A 334 26.81 -14.24 -12.76
N LEU A 335 26.51 -14.87 -13.89
CA LEU A 335 27.18 -16.09 -14.31
C LEU A 335 28.69 -15.85 -14.46
N GLN A 336 29.14 -14.71 -14.98
CA GLN A 336 30.58 -14.40 -15.08
C GLN A 336 31.31 -14.39 -13.72
N GLN A 337 30.60 -14.09 -12.62
CA GLN A 337 31.19 -13.98 -11.28
C GLN A 337 31.00 -15.26 -10.45
N VAL A 338 30.03 -16.10 -10.80
CA VAL A 338 29.70 -17.36 -10.13
C VAL A 338 29.97 -18.50 -11.10
N GLN A 339 31.21 -19.01 -11.08
CA GLN A 339 31.70 -19.97 -12.08
C GLN A 339 32.01 -21.34 -11.46
N PRO A 340 31.77 -22.46 -12.18
CA PRO A 340 32.23 -23.77 -11.74
C PRO A 340 33.74 -23.79 -11.49
N ALA A 341 34.17 -24.43 -10.41
CA ALA A 341 35.58 -24.68 -10.11
C ALA A 341 35.76 -26.15 -9.69
N GLY A 342 36.13 -26.99 -10.65
CA GLY A 342 36.10 -28.44 -10.47
C GLY A 342 34.69 -28.93 -10.15
N ALA A 343 34.54 -29.70 -9.07
CA ALA A 343 33.23 -30.17 -8.59
C ALA A 343 32.50 -29.13 -7.69
N GLY A 344 33.13 -28.00 -7.38
CA GLY A 344 32.56 -26.94 -6.54
C GLY A 344 32.21 -25.68 -7.33
N LEU A 345 31.92 -24.61 -6.58
CA LEU A 345 31.64 -23.29 -7.12
C LEU A 345 32.69 -22.29 -6.65
N SER A 346 33.27 -21.54 -7.60
CA SER A 346 34.10 -20.39 -7.29
C SER A 346 33.20 -19.22 -6.92
N LEU A 347 33.24 -18.83 -5.65
CA LEU A 347 32.53 -17.66 -5.12
C LEU A 347 33.56 -16.65 -4.63
N PRO A 348 33.36 -15.34 -4.87
CA PRO A 348 34.32 -14.31 -4.43
C PRO A 348 34.49 -14.22 -2.90
N ALA A 349 33.52 -14.71 -2.13
CA ALA A 349 33.48 -14.62 -0.69
C ALA A 349 32.63 -15.74 -0.06
N ARG A 350 32.70 -15.93 1.26
CA ARG A 350 31.88 -16.91 1.98
C ARG A 350 30.40 -16.52 1.96
N VAL A 351 30.11 -15.21 2.03
CA VAL A 351 28.78 -14.65 1.77
C VAL A 351 28.86 -13.73 0.55
N THR A 352 28.23 -14.14 -0.54
CA THR A 352 28.25 -13.43 -1.83
C THR A 352 26.86 -12.88 -2.14
N PHE A 353 26.76 -11.57 -2.34
CA PHE A 353 25.53 -10.86 -2.66
C PHE A 353 25.47 -10.57 -4.16
N LEU A 354 24.38 -10.96 -4.83
CA LEU A 354 24.06 -10.65 -6.21
C LEU A 354 22.91 -9.64 -6.21
N HIS A 355 23.10 -8.44 -6.74
CA HIS A 355 22.09 -7.38 -6.71
C HIS A 355 21.57 -7.06 -8.11
N SER A 356 20.33 -7.46 -8.36
CA SER A 356 19.63 -7.42 -9.64
C SER A 356 19.09 -6.03 -9.99
N TYR A 357 18.83 -5.79 -11.28
CA TYR A 357 18.10 -4.61 -11.75
C TYR A 357 16.89 -4.97 -12.63
N ALA A 358 16.64 -6.25 -12.86
CA ALA A 358 15.70 -6.71 -13.88
C ALA A 358 14.24 -6.31 -13.63
N GLY A 359 13.82 -6.17 -12.37
CA GLY A 359 12.43 -5.84 -12.02
C GLY A 359 12.11 -4.35 -11.99
N HIS A 360 13.10 -3.46 -12.17
CA HIS A 360 12.90 -2.02 -12.12
C HIS A 360 12.09 -1.51 -13.33
N GLY A 361 11.19 -0.54 -13.14
CA GLY A 361 10.50 0.15 -14.24
C GLY A 361 11.45 1.05 -15.06
N LYS A 362 11.45 1.12 -16.38
CA LYS A 362 10.60 0.55 -17.44
C LYS A 362 11.01 -0.90 -17.77
N TYR A 363 10.18 -1.87 -17.42
CA TYR A 363 10.56 -3.28 -17.28
C TYR A 363 11.24 -3.91 -18.51
N PHE A 364 10.74 -3.65 -19.72
CA PHE A 364 11.36 -4.19 -20.93
C PHE A 364 12.80 -3.71 -21.14
N GLU A 365 13.13 -2.48 -20.78
CA GLU A 365 14.47 -1.92 -20.98
C GLU A 365 15.53 -2.68 -20.16
N ASN A 366 15.12 -3.31 -19.05
CA ASN A 366 15.98 -4.01 -18.11
C ASN A 366 16.11 -5.52 -18.35
N ILE A 367 15.43 -6.06 -19.38
CA ILE A 367 15.49 -7.47 -19.75
C ILE A 367 15.89 -7.67 -21.23
N PRO A 368 16.49 -8.83 -21.59
CA PRO A 368 16.90 -9.09 -22.96
C PRO A 368 15.71 -9.09 -23.93
N PRO A 369 15.90 -8.63 -25.19
CA PRO A 369 14.83 -8.60 -26.19
C PRO A 369 14.09 -9.93 -26.39
N ALA A 370 14.78 -11.07 -26.24
CA ALA A 370 14.19 -12.40 -26.36
C ALA A 370 13.10 -12.70 -25.31
N TYR A 371 13.05 -11.95 -24.20
CA TYR A 371 12.08 -12.12 -23.11
C TYR A 371 10.94 -11.10 -23.17
N ARG A 372 10.95 -10.17 -24.13
CA ARG A 372 9.98 -9.06 -24.22
C ARG A 372 8.69 -9.47 -24.92
N LEU A 373 8.11 -10.58 -24.49
CA LEU A 373 6.88 -11.15 -25.03
C LEU A 373 5.85 -11.34 -23.91
N PRO A 374 4.54 -11.16 -24.20
CA PRO A 374 3.49 -11.53 -23.25
C PRO A 374 3.66 -12.96 -22.75
N VAL A 375 3.47 -13.18 -21.45
CA VAL A 375 3.62 -14.52 -20.85
C VAL A 375 2.53 -15.49 -21.33
N ASP A 376 1.37 -14.95 -21.71
CA ASP A 376 0.24 -15.64 -22.32
C ASP A 376 -0.70 -14.61 -22.98
N ARG A 377 -1.86 -15.06 -23.48
CA ARG A 377 -2.91 -14.21 -24.07
C ARG A 377 -4.16 -14.06 -23.18
N GLN A 378 -4.02 -14.36 -21.89
CA GLN A 378 -5.17 -14.51 -20.98
C GLN A 378 -5.96 -13.20 -20.78
N TYR A 379 -5.30 -12.05 -20.93
CA TYR A 379 -5.93 -10.74 -20.76
C TYR A 379 -6.30 -10.06 -22.09
N GLU A 380 -6.05 -10.69 -23.24
CA GLU A 380 -6.45 -10.15 -24.54
C GLU A 380 -7.97 -10.01 -24.63
N GLY A 381 -8.46 -8.85 -25.07
CA GLY A 381 -9.89 -8.57 -25.22
C GLY A 381 -10.64 -8.28 -23.93
N ILE A 382 -10.01 -8.33 -22.76
CA ILE A 382 -10.63 -7.92 -21.49
C ILE A 382 -10.58 -6.40 -21.37
N ALA A 383 -11.73 -5.78 -21.04
CA ALA A 383 -11.79 -4.35 -20.83
C ALA A 383 -10.89 -3.92 -19.64
N PRO A 384 -10.03 -2.88 -19.78
CA PRO A 384 -9.13 -2.44 -18.73
C PRO A 384 -9.81 -2.14 -17.38
N ALA A 385 -11.04 -1.63 -17.40
CA ALA A 385 -11.81 -1.36 -16.19
C ALA A 385 -12.05 -2.62 -15.32
N LEU A 386 -12.09 -3.82 -15.91
CA LEU A 386 -12.26 -5.09 -15.17
C LEU A 386 -10.94 -5.60 -14.57
N LEU A 387 -9.81 -5.16 -15.11
CA LEU A 387 -8.48 -5.51 -14.59
C LEU A 387 -8.02 -4.51 -13.52
N PHE A 388 -8.20 -3.22 -13.79
CA PHE A 388 -7.58 -2.12 -13.04
C PHE A 388 -8.59 -1.23 -12.30
N GLY A 389 -9.88 -1.26 -12.65
CA GLY A 389 -10.91 -0.41 -12.03
C GLY A 389 -11.09 0.95 -12.67
N PHE A 390 -10.33 1.26 -13.71
CA PHE A 390 -10.40 2.51 -14.44
C PHE A 390 -10.01 2.31 -15.91
N SER A 391 -10.36 3.29 -16.76
CA SER A 391 -10.25 3.19 -18.22
C SER A 391 -8.81 3.36 -18.76
N GLY A 392 -7.83 3.55 -17.87
CA GLY A 392 -6.42 3.69 -18.24
C GLY A 392 -5.87 2.36 -18.77
N ASN A 393 -5.11 2.41 -19.86
CA ASN A 393 -4.53 1.21 -20.46
C ASN A 393 -3.15 0.89 -19.85
N HIS A 394 -3.15 0.35 -18.62
CA HIS A 394 -1.95 -0.19 -17.96
C HIS A 394 -1.64 -1.64 -18.36
N LEU A 395 -2.44 -2.22 -19.27
CA LEU A 395 -2.21 -3.60 -19.73
C LEU A 395 -0.81 -3.75 -20.31
N LYS A 396 -0.34 -2.76 -21.06
CA LYS A 396 1.02 -2.78 -21.62
C LYS A 396 2.08 -2.86 -20.51
N ASP A 397 1.92 -2.14 -19.41
CA ASP A 397 2.90 -2.15 -18.32
C ASP A 397 2.82 -3.46 -17.52
N LEU A 398 1.61 -3.99 -17.33
CA LEU A 398 1.39 -5.31 -16.74
C LEU A 398 2.03 -6.44 -17.55
N GLU A 399 1.86 -6.44 -18.88
CA GLU A 399 2.50 -7.44 -19.76
C GLU A 399 4.03 -7.32 -19.72
N GLN A 400 4.55 -6.09 -19.66
CA GLN A 400 5.98 -5.86 -19.52
C GLN A 400 6.52 -6.34 -18.18
N TYR A 401 5.78 -6.11 -17.10
CA TYR A 401 6.15 -6.52 -15.76
C TYR A 401 6.12 -8.05 -15.62
N ASP A 402 5.06 -8.73 -16.07
CA ASP A 402 4.95 -10.19 -16.02
C ASP A 402 6.07 -10.88 -16.82
N ALA A 403 6.48 -10.29 -17.96
CA ALA A 403 7.63 -10.75 -18.73
C ALA A 403 8.96 -10.57 -17.98
N ALA A 404 9.13 -9.46 -17.26
CA ALA A 404 10.30 -9.24 -16.41
C ALA A 404 10.36 -10.22 -15.25
N VAL A 405 9.23 -10.50 -14.58
CA VAL A 405 9.14 -11.55 -13.53
C VAL A 405 9.53 -12.92 -14.09
N LYS A 406 9.12 -13.24 -15.32
CA LYS A 406 9.54 -14.48 -16.00
C LYS A 406 11.03 -14.54 -16.32
N TYR A 407 11.63 -13.42 -16.68
CA TYR A 407 13.08 -13.34 -16.83
C TYR A 407 13.82 -13.48 -15.50
N ILE A 408 13.30 -12.90 -14.41
CA ILE A 408 13.85 -13.03 -13.05
C ILE A 408 13.82 -14.49 -12.59
N ASP A 409 12.71 -15.20 -12.82
CA ASP A 409 12.57 -16.64 -12.58
C ASP A 409 13.69 -17.45 -13.27
N GLU A 410 13.93 -17.18 -14.56
CA GLU A 410 14.98 -17.88 -15.30
C GLU A 410 16.39 -17.49 -14.83
N SER A 411 16.66 -16.20 -14.61
CA SER A 411 17.94 -15.69 -14.13
C SER A 411 18.32 -16.29 -12.78
N LEU A 412 17.39 -16.33 -11.84
CA LEU A 412 17.56 -16.96 -10.53
C LEU A 412 17.80 -18.47 -10.67
N CYS A 413 17.01 -19.16 -11.48
CA CYS A 413 17.14 -20.61 -11.64
C CYS A 413 18.46 -21.03 -12.31
N LYS A 414 19.06 -20.19 -13.17
CA LYS A 414 20.41 -20.42 -13.71
C LYS A 414 21.47 -20.43 -12.60
N ILE A 415 21.35 -19.56 -11.60
CA ILE A 415 22.25 -19.56 -10.44
C ILE A 415 21.97 -20.76 -9.52
N ILE A 416 20.69 -21.08 -9.28
CA ILE A 416 20.30 -22.27 -8.49
C ILE A 416 20.88 -23.55 -9.12
N GLU A 417 20.89 -23.67 -10.45
CA GLU A 417 21.46 -24.83 -11.14
C GLU A 417 22.97 -24.98 -10.91
N LEU A 418 23.72 -23.87 -10.85
CA LEU A 418 25.14 -23.91 -10.47
C LEU A 418 25.33 -24.32 -9.01
N VAL A 419 24.52 -23.77 -8.11
CA VAL A 419 24.54 -24.12 -6.67
C VAL A 419 24.19 -25.60 -6.46
N ARG A 420 23.20 -26.11 -7.19
CA ARG A 420 22.75 -27.51 -7.16
C ARG A 420 23.85 -28.50 -7.54
N ARG A 421 24.68 -28.17 -8.53
CA ARG A 421 25.77 -29.03 -9.02
C ARG A 421 27.02 -29.05 -8.13
N SER A 422 27.14 -28.09 -7.23
CA SER A 422 28.30 -27.97 -6.35
C SER A 422 28.31 -29.06 -5.27
N VAL A 423 29.47 -29.68 -5.04
CA VAL A 423 29.68 -30.60 -3.92
C VAL A 423 29.94 -29.89 -2.59
N GLN A 424 30.18 -28.58 -2.61
CA GLN A 424 30.36 -27.77 -1.39
C GLN A 424 28.98 -27.44 -0.79
N PRO A 425 28.84 -27.41 0.55
CA PRO A 425 27.62 -26.93 1.21
C PRO A 425 27.32 -25.47 0.84
N ILE A 426 26.24 -25.24 0.07
CA ILE A 426 25.82 -23.91 -0.35
C ILE A 426 24.33 -23.74 -0.10
N VAL A 427 23.97 -22.61 0.52
CA VAL A 427 22.59 -22.14 0.64
C VAL A 427 22.43 -20.87 -0.20
N LEU A 428 21.44 -20.86 -1.09
CA LEU A 428 21.03 -19.65 -1.80
C LEU A 428 19.80 -19.06 -1.12
N VAL A 429 19.81 -17.76 -0.85
CA VAL A 429 18.67 -17.00 -0.35
C VAL A 429 18.30 -15.95 -1.39
N TYR A 430 17.07 -15.96 -1.88
CA TYR A 430 16.55 -14.91 -2.75
C TYR A 430 15.46 -14.13 -2.02
N PHE A 431 15.51 -12.81 -2.11
CA PHE A 431 14.41 -11.93 -1.76
C PHE A 431 14.39 -10.70 -2.67
N SER A 432 13.22 -10.10 -2.90
CA SER A 432 13.15 -8.78 -3.53
C SER A 432 13.29 -7.69 -2.48
N ASP A 433 13.99 -6.61 -2.79
CA ASP A 433 14.13 -5.43 -1.94
C ASP A 433 12.77 -4.81 -1.56
N HIS A 434 11.87 -4.66 -2.52
CA HIS A 434 10.46 -4.30 -2.36
C HIS A 434 9.63 -4.90 -3.52
N GLY A 435 8.31 -4.69 -3.47
CA GLY A 435 7.37 -5.08 -4.51
C GLY A 435 7.02 -3.93 -5.45
N GLU A 436 5.96 -4.09 -6.23
CA GLU A 436 5.51 -3.12 -7.25
C GLU A 436 3.98 -3.16 -7.37
N SER A 437 3.34 -1.99 -7.46
CA SER A 437 1.88 -1.86 -7.63
C SER A 437 1.48 -1.57 -9.07
N ILE A 438 1.64 -2.58 -9.92
CA ILE A 438 1.36 -2.45 -11.36
C ILE A 438 -0.14 -2.29 -11.66
N TYR A 439 -1.00 -2.98 -10.91
CA TYR A 439 -2.46 -2.94 -11.15
C TYR A 439 -3.07 -1.58 -10.85
N THR A 440 -2.50 -0.81 -9.91
CA THR A 440 -3.02 0.52 -9.56
C THR A 440 -2.38 1.65 -10.37
N GLY A 441 -1.32 1.35 -11.12
CA GLY A 441 -0.49 2.35 -11.80
C GLY A 441 0.37 3.19 -10.86
N ARG A 442 0.51 2.80 -9.58
CA ARG A 442 1.22 3.61 -8.56
C ARG A 442 2.72 3.31 -8.47
N GLY A 443 3.19 2.25 -9.11
CA GLY A 443 4.58 1.78 -8.97
C GLY A 443 4.89 1.42 -7.52
N HIS A 444 5.92 2.02 -6.95
CA HIS A 444 6.34 1.83 -5.56
C HIS A 444 6.40 3.16 -4.77
N GLU A 445 5.68 4.18 -5.23
CA GLU A 445 5.61 5.49 -4.57
C GLU A 445 4.95 5.38 -3.19
N SER A 446 5.78 5.55 -2.17
CA SER A 446 5.42 5.41 -0.75
C SER A 446 4.24 6.28 -0.28
N SER A 447 4.06 7.49 -0.84
CA SER A 447 2.93 8.37 -0.51
C SER A 447 1.56 7.82 -0.93
N ARG A 448 1.56 6.87 -1.88
CA ARG A 448 0.36 6.21 -2.38
C ARG A 448 0.42 4.72 -2.09
N PHE A 449 0.96 4.35 -0.93
CA PHE A 449 1.19 2.97 -0.51
C PHE A 449 0.03 2.03 -0.87
N THR A 450 0.40 0.84 -1.33
CA THR A 450 -0.51 -0.29 -1.49
C THR A 450 0.22 -1.55 -1.04
N HIS A 451 -0.52 -2.49 -0.47
CA HIS A 451 0.04 -3.67 0.20
C HIS A 451 1.07 -4.43 -0.65
N GLU A 452 0.83 -4.60 -1.95
CA GLU A 452 1.71 -5.33 -2.87
C GLU A 452 3.08 -4.67 -3.09
N MET A 453 3.24 -3.38 -2.78
CA MET A 453 4.52 -2.68 -2.83
C MET A 453 5.48 -3.18 -1.75
N ALA A 454 4.95 -3.76 -0.66
CA ALA A 454 5.76 -4.34 0.41
C ALA A 454 5.76 -5.88 0.42
N ARG A 455 4.87 -6.53 -0.33
CA ARG A 455 4.78 -8.00 -0.37
C ARG A 455 5.79 -8.61 -1.33
N VAL A 456 6.88 -9.14 -0.79
CA VAL A 456 8.05 -9.60 -1.55
C VAL A 456 8.24 -11.11 -1.49
N PRO A 457 8.77 -11.74 -2.54
CA PRO A 457 9.15 -13.14 -2.49
C PRO A 457 10.34 -13.32 -1.56
N LEU A 458 10.37 -14.46 -0.86
CA LEU A 458 11.58 -14.97 -0.22
C LEU A 458 11.65 -16.49 -0.40
N VAL A 459 12.73 -16.96 -1.02
CA VAL A 459 12.99 -18.40 -1.16
C VAL A 459 14.39 -18.75 -0.68
N MET A 460 14.54 -19.96 -0.13
CA MET A 460 15.85 -20.52 0.21
C MET A 460 16.04 -21.85 -0.51
N TYR A 461 17.21 -22.03 -1.12
CA TYR A 461 17.58 -23.28 -1.77
C TYR A 461 18.80 -23.88 -1.07
N PHE A 462 18.61 -25.05 -0.46
CA PHE A 462 19.69 -25.83 0.13
C PHE A 462 20.16 -26.85 -0.91
N ASN A 463 21.41 -26.77 -1.35
CA ASN A 463 21.93 -27.83 -2.21
C ASN A 463 22.07 -29.14 -1.42
N ASP A 464 22.21 -30.26 -2.12
CA ASP A 464 22.23 -31.58 -1.47
C ASP A 464 23.39 -31.74 -0.48
N ALA A 465 24.52 -31.07 -0.73
CA ALA A 465 25.65 -31.04 0.20
C ALA A 465 25.30 -30.33 1.51
N ALA A 466 24.68 -29.14 1.44
CA ALA A 466 24.23 -28.39 2.61
C ALA A 466 23.14 -29.13 3.38
N ARG A 467 22.16 -29.71 2.69
CA ARG A 467 21.11 -30.49 3.34
C ARG A 467 21.69 -31.66 4.13
N ARG A 468 22.55 -32.48 3.51
CA ARG A 468 23.16 -33.65 4.17
C ARG A 468 24.08 -33.28 5.32
N ALA A 469 24.88 -32.22 5.18
CA ALA A 469 25.82 -31.80 6.21
C ALA A 469 25.12 -31.07 7.38
N HIS A 470 24.00 -30.41 7.12
CA HIS A 470 23.29 -29.55 8.08
C HIS A 470 21.78 -29.86 8.11
N GLU A 471 21.42 -31.12 8.33
CA GLU A 471 20.04 -31.61 8.26
C GLU A 471 19.11 -30.89 9.25
N GLU A 472 19.55 -30.68 10.49
CA GLU A 472 18.75 -29.96 11.51
C GLU A 472 18.42 -28.53 11.08
N LEU A 473 19.38 -27.85 10.46
CA LEU A 473 19.20 -26.48 9.94
C LEU A 473 18.20 -26.47 8.78
N PHE A 474 18.30 -27.43 7.87
CA PHE A 474 17.33 -27.57 6.78
C PHE A 474 15.92 -27.85 7.32
N GLN A 475 15.77 -28.77 8.27
CA GLN A 475 14.46 -29.08 8.87
C GLN A 475 13.86 -27.87 9.60
N LYS A 476 14.69 -27.09 10.31
CA LYS A 476 14.28 -25.82 10.92
C LYS A 476 13.67 -24.88 9.87
N TYR A 477 14.40 -24.54 8.81
CA TYR A 477 13.89 -23.60 7.79
C TYR A 477 12.74 -24.19 6.97
N SER A 478 12.71 -25.50 6.76
CA SER A 478 11.59 -26.19 6.11
C SER A 478 10.30 -26.13 6.94
N GLY A 479 10.42 -26.20 8.27
CA GLY A 479 9.30 -25.94 9.18
C GLY A 479 8.86 -24.47 9.15
N LEU A 480 9.81 -23.53 9.21
CA LEU A 480 9.54 -22.10 9.21
C LEU A 480 8.91 -21.62 7.90
N SER A 481 9.30 -22.16 6.74
CA SER A 481 8.73 -21.79 5.44
C SER A 481 7.27 -22.22 5.29
N ARG A 482 6.85 -23.28 5.99
CA ARG A 482 5.46 -23.75 6.05
C ARG A 482 4.64 -23.05 7.15
N SER A 483 5.28 -22.27 8.02
CA SER A 483 4.58 -21.57 9.07
C SER A 483 3.68 -20.48 8.50
N ALA A 484 2.59 -20.19 9.21
CA ALA A 484 1.74 -19.06 8.90
C ALA A 484 2.23 -17.78 9.60
N ASN A 485 3.50 -17.63 9.96
CA ASN A 485 3.97 -16.41 10.62
C ASN A 485 4.33 -15.34 9.58
N SER A 486 3.95 -14.09 9.84
CA SER A 486 4.43 -12.94 9.07
C SER A 486 5.92 -12.75 9.33
N SER A 487 6.69 -12.42 8.30
CA SER A 487 8.12 -12.11 8.37
C SER A 487 8.42 -10.78 7.70
N THR A 488 9.53 -10.17 8.09
CA THR A 488 10.05 -8.96 7.45
C THR A 488 11.49 -9.16 7.01
N LEU A 489 11.93 -8.42 5.99
CA LEU A 489 13.33 -8.45 5.55
C LEU A 489 14.30 -7.98 6.66
N ALA A 490 13.84 -7.30 7.71
CA ALA A 490 14.66 -6.97 8.89
C ALA A 490 15.19 -8.21 9.64
N GLN A 491 14.67 -9.40 9.33
CA GLN A 491 15.12 -10.69 9.88
C GLN A 491 16.24 -11.35 9.06
N VAL A 492 16.54 -10.85 7.86
CA VAL A 492 17.62 -11.37 7.00
C VAL A 492 18.98 -11.38 7.72
N PRO A 493 19.39 -10.36 8.49
CA PRO A 493 20.69 -10.37 9.17
C PRO A 493 20.85 -11.54 10.15
N SER A 494 19.85 -11.79 11.00
CA SER A 494 19.85 -12.94 11.91
C SER A 494 19.79 -14.27 11.17
N THR A 495 19.03 -14.33 10.08
CA THR A 495 18.95 -15.52 9.24
C THR A 495 20.32 -15.88 8.66
N LEU A 496 21.09 -14.89 8.18
CA LEU A 496 22.45 -15.12 7.66
C LEU A 496 23.40 -15.60 8.75
N LEU A 497 23.33 -15.04 9.97
CA LEU A 497 24.15 -15.51 11.09
C LEU A 497 23.79 -16.94 11.50
N ASP A 498 22.50 -17.26 11.57
CA ASP A 498 22.02 -18.61 11.92
C ASP A 498 22.43 -19.66 10.88
N LEU A 499 22.37 -19.33 9.59
CA LEU A 499 22.88 -20.20 8.52
C LEU A 499 24.39 -20.46 8.66
N LEU A 500 25.17 -19.49 9.15
CA LEU A 500 26.60 -19.63 9.43
C LEU A 500 26.89 -20.35 10.76
N GLY A 501 25.87 -20.67 11.56
CA GLY A 501 26.03 -21.21 12.92
C GLY A 501 26.66 -20.19 13.87
N ALA A 502 26.38 -18.91 13.65
CA ALA A 502 26.90 -17.77 14.38
C ALA A 502 25.80 -17.03 15.15
N ARG A 503 26.16 -16.39 16.26
CA ARG A 503 25.31 -15.50 17.04
C ARG A 503 26.09 -14.28 17.48
N ILE A 504 25.43 -13.13 17.57
CA ILE A 504 26.05 -11.92 18.12
C ILE A 504 26.33 -12.15 19.61
N GLU A 505 27.54 -11.84 20.06
CA GLU A 505 27.85 -11.83 21.49
C GLU A 505 27.17 -10.64 22.15
N PRO A 506 26.43 -10.84 23.25
CA PRO A 506 25.90 -9.72 24.02
C PRO A 506 27.05 -8.83 24.51
N ARG A 507 26.99 -7.52 24.23
CA ARG A 507 27.83 -6.54 24.93
C ARG A 507 27.19 -6.17 26.25
N ASP A 508 28.00 -5.95 27.29
CA ASP A 508 27.53 -5.51 28.60
C ASP A 508 26.51 -4.35 28.53
N ALA A 509 25.43 -4.49 29.31
CA ALA A 509 24.37 -3.52 29.64
C ALA A 509 23.48 -2.90 28.53
N ALA A 510 23.70 -3.12 27.23
CA ALA A 510 22.79 -2.63 26.17
C ALA A 510 21.80 -3.72 25.68
N LYS A 511 20.54 -3.62 26.10
CA LYS A 511 19.38 -4.31 25.47
C LYS A 511 19.23 -3.78 24.04
N LEU A 512 19.13 -4.50 22.91
CA LEU A 512 19.08 -5.93 22.54
C LEU A 512 19.46 -6.02 21.04
N ILE A 513 20.23 -7.03 20.63
CA ILE A 513 20.21 -7.57 19.25
C ILE A 513 20.37 -9.09 19.35
N PRO A 514 19.25 -9.82 19.49
CA PRO A 514 18.91 -10.76 18.41
C PRO A 514 17.52 -10.47 17.84
N THR A 515 17.43 -10.39 16.50
CA THR A 515 16.16 -10.48 15.78
C THR A 515 15.85 -11.95 15.50
N ALA A 516 14.57 -12.32 15.54
CA ALA A 516 14.12 -13.67 15.14
C ALA A 516 14.50 -13.95 13.67
N VAL A 517 14.71 -15.21 13.29
CA VAL A 517 14.99 -15.56 11.88
C VAL A 517 13.72 -15.51 11.03
N VAL A 518 13.86 -15.46 9.71
CA VAL A 518 12.70 -15.46 8.79
C VAL A 518 11.81 -16.68 9.05
N GLY A 519 10.49 -16.44 9.15
CA GLY A 519 9.46 -17.43 9.45
C GLY A 519 9.23 -17.68 10.95
N GLU A 520 10.11 -17.21 11.82
CA GLU A 520 9.92 -17.31 13.27
C GLU A 520 8.88 -16.30 13.75
N LYS A 521 8.05 -16.71 14.72
CA LYS A 521 7.01 -15.85 15.28
C LYS A 521 7.63 -14.74 16.12
N THR A 522 7.54 -13.51 15.65
CA THR A 522 8.02 -12.31 16.35
C THR A 522 7.05 -11.16 16.17
N ALA A 523 7.13 -10.16 17.04
CA ALA A 523 6.57 -8.84 16.76
C ALA A 523 7.53 -8.07 15.83
N HIS A 524 6.97 -7.35 14.87
CA HIS A 524 7.69 -6.57 13.88
C HIS A 524 7.58 -5.08 14.19
N PRO A 525 8.66 -4.30 13.94
CA PRO A 525 8.53 -2.86 13.83
C PRO A 525 7.63 -2.49 12.63
N PRO A 526 7.18 -1.22 12.54
CA PRO A 526 6.51 -0.75 11.33
C PRO A 526 7.37 -1.01 10.09
N ILE A 527 6.76 -1.57 9.04
CA ILE A 527 7.42 -1.91 7.77
C ILE A 527 7.63 -0.69 6.86
N MET A 528 7.15 0.48 7.28
CA MET A 528 7.37 1.74 6.59
C MET A 528 7.22 2.86 7.61
N VAL A 529 8.17 3.81 7.63
CA VAL A 529 8.11 5.00 8.48
C VAL A 529 8.66 6.20 7.71
N ARG A 530 7.83 7.22 7.56
CA ARG A 530 8.05 8.34 6.65
C ARG A 530 7.90 9.67 7.39
N GLN A 531 8.69 10.65 6.99
CA GLN A 531 8.55 12.01 7.50
C GLN A 531 7.81 12.87 6.46
N THR A 532 6.60 13.31 6.81
CA THR A 532 5.71 14.12 5.97
C THR A 532 5.46 15.49 6.58
N ALA A 533 4.76 16.38 5.86
CA ALA A 533 4.36 17.69 6.37
C ALA A 533 3.44 17.60 7.60
N ALA A 534 2.64 16.52 7.70
CA ALA A 534 1.70 16.30 8.79
C ALA A 534 2.35 15.66 10.04
N GLY A 535 3.55 15.09 9.90
CA GLY A 535 4.24 14.38 10.96
C GLY A 535 4.87 13.07 10.49
N ILE A 536 5.07 12.15 11.44
CA ILE A 536 5.57 10.80 11.15
C ILE A 536 4.40 9.92 10.73
N GLU A 537 4.42 9.45 9.49
CA GLU A 537 3.50 8.42 9.02
C GLU A 537 4.18 7.06 9.15
N TYR A 538 3.47 6.04 9.65
CA TYR A 538 4.00 4.68 9.76
C TYR A 538 2.98 3.63 9.33
N LEU A 539 3.44 2.47 8.88
CA LEU A 539 2.59 1.33 8.52
C LEU A 539 3.03 0.08 9.28
N ARG A 540 2.08 -0.62 9.90
CA ARG A 540 2.30 -1.87 10.62
C ARG A 540 1.62 -3.04 9.93
N ILE A 541 2.12 -4.23 10.21
CA ILE A 541 1.55 -5.52 9.78
C ILE A 541 1.15 -6.41 10.96
N ASP A 542 1.39 -5.95 12.19
CA ASP A 542 1.03 -6.63 13.44
C ASP A 542 0.01 -5.81 14.25
N ARG A 543 -0.59 -6.45 15.27
CA ARG A 543 -1.61 -5.85 16.17
C ARG A 543 -1.12 -4.54 16.81
N PRO A 544 -2.00 -3.52 16.96
CA PRO A 544 -1.72 -2.34 17.76
C PRO A 544 -1.36 -2.70 19.21
N GLY A 545 -0.26 -2.17 19.75
CA GLY A 545 0.15 -2.47 21.14
C GLY A 545 1.47 -1.89 21.64
N LEU A 546 2.24 -1.18 20.82
CA LEU A 546 3.32 -0.32 21.32
C LEU A 546 2.80 1.12 21.39
N GLU A 547 2.85 1.72 22.58
CA GLU A 547 2.70 3.16 22.73
C GLU A 547 3.72 3.85 21.81
N LEU A 548 3.24 4.83 21.04
CA LEU A 548 4.11 5.67 20.23
C LEU A 548 5.10 6.35 21.18
N PRO A 549 6.40 6.47 20.83
CA PRO A 549 7.31 7.28 21.61
C PRO A 549 6.72 8.68 21.77
N GLU A 550 6.55 9.13 23.01
CA GLU A 550 6.22 10.53 23.32
C GLU A 550 7.39 11.40 22.82
N ASN A 551 7.34 11.82 21.56
CA ASN A 551 8.34 12.71 21.00
C ASN A 551 7.82 14.15 21.20
N PRO A 552 8.53 15.06 21.91
CA PRO A 552 7.99 16.35 22.36
C PRO A 552 7.60 17.38 21.28
N GLY A 553 7.48 17.01 20.00
CA GLY A 553 7.17 17.97 18.93
C GLY A 553 6.71 17.43 17.58
N ARG A 554 6.55 16.11 17.37
CA ARG A 554 6.11 15.56 16.08
C ARG A 554 4.91 14.64 16.27
N LYS A 555 3.78 14.98 15.64
CA LYS A 555 2.59 14.11 15.57
C LYS A 555 2.95 12.86 14.77
N ALA A 556 2.51 11.69 15.23
CA ALA A 556 2.66 10.42 14.50
C ALA A 556 1.27 9.83 14.22
N PHE A 557 1.09 9.23 13.04
CA PHE A 557 -0.17 8.63 12.62
C PHE A 557 0.07 7.40 11.75
N GLU A 558 -0.85 6.44 11.84
CA GLU A 558 -0.79 5.21 11.05
C GLU A 558 -1.36 5.44 9.65
N SER A 559 -0.68 4.88 8.65
CA SER A 559 -1.10 4.90 7.24
C SER A 559 -2.38 4.09 7.04
N LYS A 560 -3.24 4.56 6.14
CA LYS A 560 -4.59 4.02 5.94
C LYS A 560 -4.70 3.24 4.63
N ASP A 561 -4.18 2.03 4.62
CA ASP A 561 -4.32 1.07 3.52
C ASP A 561 -5.27 -0.06 3.90
N LEU A 562 -6.34 -0.27 3.12
CA LEU A 562 -7.37 -1.28 3.41
C LEU A 562 -6.77 -2.69 3.49
N ALA A 563 -5.92 -3.06 2.53
CA ALA A 563 -5.35 -4.40 2.48
C ALA A 563 -4.45 -4.69 3.67
N SER A 564 -3.63 -3.72 4.08
CA SER A 564 -2.80 -3.84 5.29
C SER A 564 -3.64 -3.90 6.56
N ALA A 565 -4.70 -3.11 6.67
CA ALA A 565 -5.65 -3.22 7.78
C ALA A 565 -6.30 -4.61 7.83
N VAL A 566 -6.82 -5.10 6.70
CA VAL A 566 -7.41 -6.44 6.59
C VAL A 566 -6.40 -7.54 6.94
N HIS A 567 -5.14 -7.40 6.53
CA HIS A 567 -4.06 -8.33 6.91
C HIS A 567 -3.93 -8.40 8.44
N VAL A 568 -3.77 -7.25 9.11
CA VAL A 568 -3.66 -7.17 10.58
C VAL A 568 -4.88 -7.79 11.26
N LEU A 569 -6.09 -7.45 10.80
CA LEU A 569 -7.33 -7.99 11.37
C LEU A 569 -7.42 -9.52 11.17
N ASN A 570 -7.11 -10.03 9.99
CA ASN A 570 -7.19 -11.47 9.70
C ASN A 570 -6.14 -12.27 10.51
N ARG A 571 -4.96 -11.69 10.73
CA ARG A 571 -3.88 -12.30 11.54
C ARG A 571 -4.18 -12.31 13.03
N HIS A 572 -4.84 -11.28 13.53
CA HIS A 572 -5.06 -11.06 14.96
C HIS A 572 -6.53 -11.16 15.39
N LYS A 573 -7.38 -11.76 14.55
CA LYS A 573 -8.79 -11.99 14.87
C LYS A 573 -8.97 -12.74 16.19
N SER A 574 -9.93 -12.28 16.99
CA SER A 574 -10.30 -12.92 18.25
C SER A 574 -10.68 -14.39 18.02
N LYS A 575 -10.33 -15.26 18.97
CA LYS A 575 -10.70 -16.68 18.88
C LYS A 575 -12.22 -16.81 18.73
N GLY A 576 -12.67 -17.52 17.70
CA GLY A 576 -14.09 -17.71 17.40
C GLY A 576 -14.70 -16.63 16.49
N MET A 577 -13.98 -15.55 16.20
CA MET A 577 -14.40 -14.55 15.21
C MET A 577 -14.43 -15.17 13.81
N GLY A 578 -15.42 -14.78 13.01
CA GLY A 578 -15.58 -15.20 11.62
C GLY A 578 -14.45 -14.75 10.69
N LEU A 579 -14.66 -14.95 9.39
CA LEU A 579 -13.70 -14.55 8.36
C LEU A 579 -13.70 -13.02 8.20
N VAL A 580 -12.51 -12.42 8.17
CA VAL A 580 -12.35 -11.03 7.74
C VAL A 580 -12.27 -11.03 6.23
N CYS A 581 -13.26 -10.45 5.55
CA CYS A 581 -13.37 -10.40 4.11
C CYS A 581 -12.76 -9.13 3.54
N TYR A 582 -12.19 -9.25 2.34
CA TYR A 582 -11.69 -8.14 1.55
C TYR A 582 -12.69 -7.75 0.47
N GLY A 583 -13.08 -6.49 0.40
CA GLY A 583 -13.88 -5.98 -0.71
C GLY A 583 -14.40 -4.57 -0.52
N PRO A 584 -15.10 -4.03 -1.53
CA PRO A 584 -15.56 -4.74 -2.74
C PRO A 584 -14.43 -5.02 -3.76
N ALA A 585 -14.21 -6.29 -4.12
CA ALA A 585 -13.12 -6.75 -4.99
C ALA A 585 -13.51 -6.79 -6.49
N GLN A 586 -14.06 -5.69 -7.03
CA GLN A 586 -14.71 -5.66 -8.37
C GLN A 586 -13.77 -5.71 -9.58
N THR A 587 -12.50 -6.04 -9.38
CA THR A 587 -11.50 -6.12 -10.42
C THR A 587 -10.55 -7.26 -10.15
N LEU A 588 -9.86 -7.74 -11.19
CA LEU A 588 -8.85 -8.77 -11.01
C LEU A 588 -7.73 -8.29 -10.08
N GLY A 589 -7.29 -7.02 -10.18
CA GLY A 589 -6.30 -6.44 -9.28
C GLY A 589 -6.75 -6.43 -7.82
N ALA A 590 -7.99 -6.03 -7.54
CA ALA A 590 -8.54 -6.04 -6.18
C ALA A 590 -8.70 -7.47 -5.63
N ALA A 591 -9.12 -8.43 -6.46
CA ALA A 591 -9.23 -9.83 -6.05
C ALA A 591 -7.87 -10.47 -5.74
N LEU A 592 -6.85 -10.20 -6.56
CA LEU A 592 -5.48 -10.65 -6.32
C LEU A 592 -4.93 -10.06 -5.02
N ARG A 593 -5.07 -8.75 -4.81
CA ARG A 593 -4.65 -8.08 -3.57
C ARG A 593 -5.38 -8.63 -2.35
N GLY A 594 -6.71 -8.77 -2.43
CA GLY A 594 -7.52 -9.36 -1.37
C GLY A 594 -7.10 -10.77 -1.01
N SER A 595 -6.70 -11.56 -2.00
CA SER A 595 -6.21 -12.93 -1.79
C SER A 595 -4.90 -13.01 -1.00
N LEU A 596 -4.11 -11.92 -0.94
CA LEU A 596 -2.88 -11.86 -0.15
C LEU A 596 -3.14 -11.58 1.34
N VAL A 597 -4.30 -11.02 1.69
CA VAL A 597 -4.55 -10.43 3.03
C VAL A 597 -5.72 -11.06 3.77
N SER A 598 -6.58 -11.79 3.06
CA SER A 598 -7.85 -12.28 3.58
C SER A 598 -8.10 -13.73 3.16
N ASP A 599 -8.95 -14.42 3.92
CA ASP A 599 -9.49 -15.74 3.58
C ASP A 599 -10.88 -15.62 2.90
N CYS A 600 -11.32 -14.41 2.54
CA CYS A 600 -12.65 -14.15 2.00
C CYS A 600 -12.68 -12.95 1.06
N LEU A 601 -13.37 -13.05 -0.09
CA LEU A 601 -13.60 -11.91 -0.99
C LEU A 601 -15.08 -11.51 -1.02
N GLN A 602 -15.34 -10.21 -0.95
CA GLN A 602 -16.66 -9.64 -1.20
C GLN A 602 -16.75 -9.04 -2.61
N LEU A 603 -17.78 -9.39 -3.37
CA LEU A 603 -18.01 -8.99 -4.76
C LEU A 603 -19.46 -8.52 -4.92
N ASP A 604 -19.74 -7.72 -5.96
CA ASP A 604 -21.08 -7.24 -6.27
C ASP A 604 -21.62 -7.96 -7.50
N LEU A 605 -22.87 -8.40 -7.41
CA LEU A 605 -23.66 -8.91 -8.49
C LEU A 605 -24.68 -7.82 -8.90
N THR A 606 -24.37 -7.07 -9.94
CA THR A 606 -25.18 -5.99 -10.52
C THR A 606 -25.88 -6.44 -11.82
N GLU A 607 -27.16 -6.09 -12.02
CA GLU A 607 -27.88 -6.38 -13.27
C GLU A 607 -27.36 -5.57 -14.46
N GLY A 608 -27.63 -6.06 -15.68
CA GLY A 608 -27.32 -5.35 -16.92
C GLY A 608 -28.09 -4.02 -17.02
N GLY A 609 -27.38 -2.95 -17.40
CA GLY A 609 -27.96 -1.65 -17.75
C GLY A 609 -28.08 -0.67 -16.57
N GLN A 610 -27.18 0.31 -16.54
CA GLN A 610 -27.16 1.50 -15.67
C GLN A 610 -27.19 1.24 -14.15
N ALA A 611 -26.00 1.11 -13.57
CA ALA A 611 -25.82 1.31 -12.14
C ALA A 611 -26.07 2.79 -11.75
N ALA A 612 -26.70 3.01 -10.59
CA ALA A 612 -26.78 4.31 -9.91
C ALA A 612 -25.43 4.71 -9.26
N GLY A 613 -24.32 4.39 -9.92
CA GLY A 613 -22.94 4.62 -9.48
C GLY A 613 -21.97 4.02 -10.51
N PRO A 614 -20.73 4.49 -10.61
CA PRO A 614 -19.79 3.92 -11.55
C PRO A 614 -19.15 2.70 -10.90
N GLY A 615 -19.60 1.54 -11.32
CA GLY A 615 -18.98 0.25 -11.04
C GLY A 615 -19.42 -0.72 -12.14
N PRO A 616 -18.57 -1.66 -12.56
CA PRO A 616 -18.96 -2.66 -13.54
C PRO A 616 -20.09 -3.53 -13.00
N THR A 617 -20.98 -3.95 -13.90
CA THR A 617 -22.14 -4.80 -13.57
C THR A 617 -21.74 -6.29 -13.32
N ALA A 618 -22.56 -7.17 -12.74
CA ALA A 618 -22.31 -8.64 -12.68
C ALA A 618 -22.11 -9.21 -14.09
N LEU A 619 -22.91 -8.68 -15.04
CA LEU A 619 -22.79 -8.99 -16.46
C LEU A 619 -21.47 -8.47 -17.05
N ALA A 620 -20.91 -7.39 -16.49
CA ALA A 620 -19.59 -6.88 -16.87
C ALA A 620 -18.44 -7.65 -16.20
N LEU A 621 -18.64 -8.31 -15.05
CA LEU A 621 -17.62 -9.16 -14.41
C LEU A 621 -17.45 -10.51 -15.08
N ALA A 622 -18.38 -10.96 -15.94
CA ALA A 622 -18.33 -12.26 -16.62
C ALA A 622 -16.95 -12.60 -17.25
N PRO A 623 -16.20 -11.68 -17.89
CA PRO A 623 -14.88 -11.98 -18.44
C PRO A 623 -13.79 -12.29 -17.40
N VAL A 624 -13.95 -11.80 -16.15
CA VAL A 624 -12.96 -11.96 -15.07
C VAL A 624 -13.44 -12.86 -13.93
N LEU A 625 -14.76 -13.10 -13.81
CA LEU A 625 -15.35 -13.89 -12.73
C LEU A 625 -14.78 -15.31 -12.63
N PRO A 626 -14.62 -16.10 -13.72
CA PRO A 626 -13.99 -17.42 -13.63
C PRO A 626 -12.59 -17.38 -13.01
N ARG A 627 -11.85 -16.30 -13.23
CA ARG A 627 -10.49 -16.10 -12.68
C ARG A 627 -10.54 -15.78 -11.19
N ILE A 628 -11.46 -14.92 -10.77
CA ILE A 628 -11.67 -14.61 -9.35
C ILE A 628 -12.13 -15.87 -8.60
N LEU A 629 -13.03 -16.64 -9.19
CA LEU A 629 -13.46 -17.93 -8.66
C LEU A 629 -12.29 -18.91 -8.54
N GLN A 630 -11.42 -18.98 -9.54
CA GLN A 630 -10.21 -19.80 -9.50
C GLN A 630 -9.22 -19.35 -8.41
N ILE A 631 -9.02 -18.04 -8.21
CA ILE A 631 -8.21 -17.49 -7.10
C ILE A 631 -8.79 -17.98 -5.75
N ALA A 632 -10.09 -17.81 -5.56
CA ALA A 632 -10.77 -18.21 -4.34
C ALA A 632 -10.70 -19.74 -4.11
N ALA A 633 -10.87 -20.54 -5.16
CA ALA A 633 -10.78 -21.99 -5.08
C ALA A 633 -9.37 -22.48 -4.74
N ASN A 634 -8.34 -21.97 -5.43
CA ASN A 634 -6.94 -22.37 -5.21
C ASN A 634 -6.44 -22.03 -3.80
N ARG A 635 -6.97 -20.95 -3.20
CA ARG A 635 -6.61 -20.49 -1.85
C ARG A 635 -7.62 -20.90 -0.77
N GLN A 636 -8.62 -21.72 -1.11
CA GLN A 636 -9.69 -22.14 -0.19
C GLN A 636 -10.35 -20.96 0.54
N MET A 637 -10.63 -19.89 -0.21
CA MET A 637 -11.26 -18.67 0.30
C MET A 637 -12.78 -18.81 0.31
N ALA A 638 -13.44 -18.04 1.18
CA ALA A 638 -14.87 -17.80 1.09
C ALA A 638 -15.20 -16.70 0.06
N LEU A 639 -16.39 -16.77 -0.52
CA LEU A 639 -16.92 -15.78 -1.44
C LEU A 639 -18.22 -15.22 -0.90
N TRP A 640 -18.29 -13.90 -0.80
CA TRP A 640 -19.49 -13.15 -0.44
C TRP A 640 -19.94 -12.32 -1.64
N LEU A 641 -20.99 -12.76 -2.31
CA LEU A 641 -21.56 -12.13 -3.49
C LEU A 641 -22.77 -11.29 -3.11
N ARG A 642 -22.77 -9.98 -3.38
CA ARG A 642 -23.88 -9.07 -3.04
C ARG A 642 -24.77 -8.81 -4.24
N ALA A 643 -26.00 -9.30 -4.24
CA ALA A 643 -27.00 -8.91 -5.23
C ALA A 643 -27.41 -7.45 -4.99
N GLN A 644 -27.22 -6.61 -6.01
CA GLN A 644 -27.59 -5.18 -5.96
C GLN A 644 -29.07 -4.93 -6.33
N GLY A 645 -29.77 -5.98 -6.75
CA GLY A 645 -31.19 -5.97 -7.11
C GLY A 645 -31.81 -7.37 -7.01
N SER A 646 -32.99 -7.54 -7.58
CA SER A 646 -33.60 -8.85 -7.79
C SER A 646 -32.71 -9.72 -8.69
N MET A 647 -32.68 -11.03 -8.47
CA MET A 647 -32.05 -11.96 -9.40
C MET A 647 -33.13 -12.80 -10.09
N ALA A 648 -33.11 -12.85 -11.42
CA ALA A 648 -34.00 -13.71 -12.17
C ALA A 648 -33.61 -15.19 -11.94
N PRO A 649 -34.58 -16.14 -11.92
CA PRO A 649 -34.31 -17.57 -11.72
C PRO A 649 -33.19 -18.14 -12.61
N GLY A 650 -33.15 -17.77 -13.89
CA GLY A 650 -32.10 -18.21 -14.81
C GLY A 650 -30.69 -17.71 -14.45
N GLN A 651 -30.56 -16.54 -13.82
CA GLN A 651 -29.27 -16.04 -13.34
C GLN A 651 -28.80 -16.82 -12.11
N CYS A 652 -29.72 -17.17 -11.21
CA CYS A 652 -29.44 -18.01 -10.06
C CYS A 652 -29.01 -19.42 -10.49
N GLU A 653 -29.69 -20.03 -11.46
CA GLU A 653 -29.29 -21.32 -12.04
C GLU A 653 -27.92 -21.25 -12.71
N GLN A 654 -27.62 -20.17 -13.45
CA GLN A 654 -26.32 -19.98 -14.09
C GLN A 654 -25.20 -19.86 -13.06
N LEU A 655 -25.40 -19.08 -12.00
CA LEU A 655 -24.41 -18.94 -10.93
C LEU A 655 -24.21 -20.25 -10.17
N ALA A 656 -25.31 -20.94 -9.83
CA ALA A 656 -25.29 -22.25 -9.19
C ALA A 656 -24.47 -23.26 -10.01
N ARG A 657 -24.78 -23.37 -11.31
CA ARG A 657 -24.03 -24.22 -12.25
C ARG A 657 -22.56 -23.84 -12.33
N SER A 658 -22.25 -22.54 -12.41
CA SER A 658 -20.86 -22.07 -12.46
C SER A 658 -20.07 -22.48 -11.22
N VAL A 659 -20.72 -22.54 -10.05
CA VAL A 659 -20.09 -23.02 -8.81
C VAL A 659 -19.96 -24.54 -8.77
N GLU A 660 -20.94 -25.27 -9.29
CA GLU A 660 -20.94 -26.73 -9.36
C GLU A 660 -19.87 -27.27 -10.33
N GLU A 661 -19.68 -26.62 -11.47
CA GLU A 661 -18.74 -27.02 -12.53
C GLU A 661 -17.26 -26.73 -12.20
N MET A 662 -16.98 -26.00 -11.12
CA MET A 662 -15.60 -25.71 -10.72
C MET A 662 -14.85 -26.98 -10.28
N LYS A 663 -13.68 -27.22 -10.87
CA LYS A 663 -12.79 -28.35 -10.50
C LYS A 663 -12.32 -28.29 -9.04
N ALA A 664 -11.97 -27.09 -8.57
CA ALA A 664 -11.65 -26.82 -7.18
C ALA A 664 -12.73 -25.88 -6.64
N LYS A 665 -13.25 -26.17 -5.45
CA LYS A 665 -14.32 -25.36 -4.85
C LYS A 665 -13.75 -24.37 -3.82
N PRO A 666 -14.29 -23.14 -3.75
CA PRO A 666 -14.02 -22.23 -2.63
C PRO A 666 -14.54 -22.84 -1.33
N ARG A 667 -14.05 -22.33 -0.19
CA ARG A 667 -14.44 -22.80 1.15
C ARG A 667 -15.94 -22.69 1.40
N SER A 668 -16.54 -21.59 0.96
CA SER A 668 -17.98 -21.36 1.03
C SER A 668 -18.36 -20.24 0.07
N VAL A 669 -19.56 -20.29 -0.50
CA VAL A 669 -20.14 -19.20 -1.29
C VAL A 669 -21.40 -18.73 -0.59
N MET A 670 -21.54 -17.43 -0.39
CA MET A 670 -22.71 -16.77 0.17
C MET A 670 -23.23 -15.73 -0.82
N VAL A 671 -24.53 -15.71 -1.06
CA VAL A 671 -25.20 -14.66 -1.81
C VAL A 671 -26.04 -13.82 -0.85
N GLU A 672 -25.73 -12.53 -0.77
CA GLU A 672 -26.48 -11.53 -0.03
C GLU A 672 -27.55 -10.91 -0.94
N PHE A 673 -28.81 -10.95 -0.51
CA PHE A 673 -29.93 -10.29 -1.18
C PHE A 673 -30.28 -8.95 -0.54
N PRO A 674 -30.69 -7.94 -1.32
CA PRO A 674 -31.03 -6.63 -0.79
C PRO A 674 -32.32 -6.67 0.03
N ALA A 675 -32.52 -5.67 0.90
CA ALA A 675 -33.71 -5.56 1.74
C ALA A 675 -35.04 -5.58 0.93
N ALA A 676 -34.99 -5.14 -0.32
CA ALA A 676 -36.14 -5.10 -1.23
C ALA A 676 -36.51 -6.48 -1.82
N ALA A 677 -35.78 -7.56 -1.53
CA ALA A 677 -36.02 -8.88 -2.13
C ALA A 677 -37.18 -9.67 -1.49
N LEU A 678 -37.55 -9.40 -0.23
CA LEU A 678 -38.62 -10.16 0.46
C LEU A 678 -40.00 -10.11 -0.22
N PRO A 679 -40.44 -9.00 -0.84
CA PRO A 679 -41.72 -8.94 -1.55
C PRO A 679 -41.78 -9.81 -2.83
N GLU A 680 -40.65 -10.30 -3.36
CA GLU A 680 -40.56 -11.07 -4.61
C GLU A 680 -40.40 -12.58 -4.34
N THR A 681 -41.28 -13.16 -3.52
CA THR A 681 -41.09 -14.52 -2.94
C THR A 681 -40.88 -15.62 -3.97
N ALA A 682 -41.61 -15.65 -5.09
CA ALA A 682 -41.51 -16.75 -6.07
C ALA A 682 -40.15 -16.82 -6.80
N ALA A 683 -39.58 -15.68 -7.19
CA ALA A 683 -38.26 -15.64 -7.82
C ALA A 683 -37.16 -15.99 -6.81
N LEU A 684 -37.28 -15.46 -5.59
CA LEU A 684 -36.37 -15.73 -4.49
C LEU A 684 -36.40 -17.20 -4.05
N GLU A 685 -37.57 -17.84 -4.00
CA GLU A 685 -37.72 -19.27 -3.72
C GLU A 685 -37.04 -20.14 -4.78
N SER A 686 -37.20 -19.79 -6.06
CA SER A 686 -36.51 -20.48 -7.15
C SER A 686 -34.99 -20.36 -7.03
N CYS A 687 -34.48 -19.15 -6.76
CA CYS A 687 -33.07 -18.93 -6.48
C CYS A 687 -32.57 -19.72 -5.27
N ALA A 688 -33.35 -19.77 -4.17
CA ALA A 688 -33.02 -20.54 -2.98
C ALA A 688 -32.89 -22.04 -3.28
N GLN A 689 -33.78 -22.59 -4.09
CA GLN A 689 -33.70 -24.00 -4.50
C GLN A 689 -32.46 -24.28 -5.35
N ALA A 690 -32.12 -23.40 -6.31
CA ALA A 690 -30.91 -23.55 -7.13
C ALA A 690 -29.64 -23.47 -6.28
N PHE A 691 -29.57 -22.49 -5.37
CA PHE A 691 -28.42 -22.28 -4.50
C PHE A 691 -28.25 -23.37 -3.45
N ALA A 692 -29.34 -23.90 -2.89
CA ALA A 692 -29.28 -25.02 -1.96
C ALA A 692 -28.67 -26.28 -2.60
N LYS A 693 -29.00 -26.57 -3.86
CA LYS A 693 -28.40 -27.69 -4.62
C LYS A 693 -26.90 -27.51 -4.84
N ALA A 694 -26.48 -26.26 -5.12
CA ALA A 694 -25.07 -25.91 -5.33
C ALA A 694 -24.27 -25.70 -4.03
N GLY A 695 -24.90 -25.78 -2.85
CA GLY A 695 -24.25 -25.50 -1.55
C GLY A 695 -23.93 -24.02 -1.32
N ILE A 696 -24.68 -23.12 -1.95
CA ILE A 696 -24.56 -21.66 -1.83
C ILE A 696 -25.47 -21.18 -0.69
N MET A 697 -24.91 -20.43 0.26
CA MET A 697 -25.63 -19.88 1.40
C MET A 697 -26.39 -18.61 1.00
N LEU A 698 -27.55 -18.40 1.61
CA LEU A 698 -28.38 -17.21 1.43
C LEU A 698 -28.30 -16.31 2.65
N SER A 699 -28.05 -15.02 2.40
CA SER A 699 -28.03 -13.98 3.43
C SER A 699 -28.94 -12.82 3.06
N TYR A 700 -29.59 -12.22 4.06
CA TYR A 700 -30.49 -11.08 3.86
C TYR A 700 -29.86 -9.78 4.37
N ARG A 701 -29.78 -8.74 3.53
CA ARG A 701 -29.37 -7.40 3.96
C ARG A 701 -30.49 -6.72 4.74
N VAL A 702 -30.22 -6.45 6.01
CA VAL A 702 -31.10 -5.71 6.90
C VAL A 702 -31.25 -4.26 6.39
N PRO A 703 -32.48 -3.71 6.34
CA PRO A 703 -32.68 -2.32 5.95
C PRO A 703 -31.99 -1.35 6.93
N VAL A 704 -31.15 -0.46 6.39
CA VAL A 704 -30.25 0.41 7.16
C VAL A 704 -31.00 1.40 8.05
N GLU A 705 -31.91 2.21 7.49
CA GLU A 705 -32.61 3.26 8.24
C GLU A 705 -33.31 2.77 9.53
N PRO A 706 -34.20 1.74 9.50
CA PRO A 706 -34.88 1.31 10.71
C PRO A 706 -33.93 0.67 11.73
N ALA A 707 -32.88 -0.03 11.27
CA ALA A 707 -31.92 -0.67 12.16
C ALA A 707 -31.02 0.37 12.85
N ARG A 708 -30.45 1.30 12.09
CA ARG A 708 -29.61 2.38 12.59
C ARG A 708 -30.38 3.31 13.52
N GLY A 709 -31.57 3.72 13.12
CA GLY A 709 -32.38 4.59 13.93
C GLY A 709 -32.85 3.93 15.24
N CYS A 710 -33.06 2.60 15.25
CA CYS A 710 -33.27 1.87 16.49
C CYS A 710 -32.01 1.87 17.36
N ALA A 711 -30.83 1.60 16.79
CA ALA A 711 -29.57 1.62 17.52
C ALA A 711 -29.29 3.02 18.14
N GLU A 712 -29.54 4.09 17.40
CA GLU A 712 -29.44 5.47 17.90
C GLU A 712 -30.41 5.74 19.06
N ALA A 713 -31.65 5.23 18.99
CA ALA A 713 -32.61 5.33 20.09
C ALA A 713 -32.15 4.58 21.36
N LEU A 714 -31.60 3.37 21.20
CA LEU A 714 -31.05 2.58 22.30
C LEU A 714 -29.84 3.27 22.94
N ALA A 715 -28.95 3.85 22.13
CA ALA A 715 -27.79 4.60 22.60
C ALA A 715 -28.19 5.85 23.43
N LEU A 716 -29.36 6.42 23.17
CA LEU A 716 -29.96 7.50 23.97
C LEU A 716 -30.69 6.99 25.23
N GLY A 717 -30.60 5.70 25.55
CA GLY A 717 -31.23 5.08 26.72
C GLY A 717 -32.72 4.77 26.57
N LYS A 718 -33.28 4.84 25.35
CA LYS A 718 -34.68 4.46 25.13
C LYS A 718 -34.85 2.95 25.16
N SER A 719 -36.03 2.49 25.58
CA SER A 719 -36.39 1.06 25.58
C SER A 719 -36.67 0.55 24.16
N PHE A 720 -36.16 -0.64 23.85
CA PHE A 720 -36.40 -1.32 22.57
C PHE A 720 -37.90 -1.55 22.31
N ASN A 721 -38.66 -1.90 23.36
CA ASN A 721 -40.08 -2.24 23.24
C ASN A 721 -40.99 -1.02 23.14
N ASP A 722 -40.51 0.17 23.49
CA ASP A 722 -41.31 1.40 23.54
C ASP A 722 -40.98 2.37 22.39
N THR A 723 -40.07 1.98 21.50
CA THR A 723 -39.63 2.80 20.36
C THR A 723 -40.26 2.25 19.08
N GLU A 724 -41.13 3.03 18.43
CA GLU A 724 -41.83 2.62 17.20
C GLU A 724 -40.88 2.14 16.09
N MET A 725 -39.74 2.82 15.92
CA MET A 725 -38.71 2.41 14.95
C MET A 725 -38.11 1.04 15.26
N CYS A 726 -37.85 0.72 16.54
CA CYS A 726 -37.38 -0.61 16.95
C CYS A 726 -38.47 -1.68 16.77
N LEU A 727 -39.73 -1.36 17.04
CA LEU A 727 -40.86 -2.26 16.80
C LEU A 727 -41.07 -2.54 15.30
N SER A 728 -40.93 -1.50 14.47
CA SER A 728 -40.94 -1.61 13.00
C SER A 728 -39.80 -2.49 12.50
N PHE A 729 -38.59 -2.27 13.01
CA PHE A 729 -37.43 -3.09 12.72
C PHE A 729 -37.63 -4.57 13.10
N ARG A 730 -38.11 -4.86 14.32
CA ARG A 730 -38.41 -6.22 14.79
C ARG A 730 -39.41 -6.93 13.88
N ARG A 731 -40.48 -6.26 13.43
CA ARG A 731 -41.46 -6.84 12.51
C ARG A 731 -40.83 -7.23 11.17
N LYS A 732 -39.94 -6.39 10.62
CA LYS A 732 -39.23 -6.69 9.37
C LYS A 732 -38.31 -7.91 9.53
N LEU A 733 -37.58 -8.00 10.64
CA LEU A 733 -36.69 -9.14 10.88
C LEU A 733 -37.47 -10.44 11.17
N ALA A 734 -38.62 -10.35 11.83
CA ALA A 734 -39.52 -11.49 12.01
C ALA A 734 -40.05 -12.01 10.67
N ALA A 735 -40.40 -11.13 9.72
CA ALA A 735 -40.81 -11.55 8.38
C ALA A 735 -39.69 -12.31 7.62
N VAL A 736 -38.43 -11.90 7.78
CA VAL A 736 -37.27 -12.63 7.23
C VAL A 736 -37.20 -14.04 7.83
N ARG A 737 -37.31 -14.16 9.15
CA ARG A 737 -37.29 -15.46 9.85
C ARG A 737 -38.42 -16.36 9.39
N ASP A 738 -39.63 -15.81 9.32
CA ASP A 738 -40.84 -16.55 9.01
C ASP A 738 -40.83 -17.06 7.54
N SER A 739 -40.07 -16.41 6.65
CA SER A 739 -39.85 -16.89 5.27
C SER A 739 -39.09 -18.21 5.19
N ARG A 740 -38.23 -18.52 6.18
CA ARG A 740 -37.33 -19.68 6.22
C ARG A 740 -36.32 -19.78 5.06
N LEU A 741 -36.17 -18.73 4.26
CA LEU A 741 -35.26 -18.70 3.12
C LEU A 741 -33.82 -18.34 3.52
N PHE A 742 -33.65 -17.58 4.60
CA PHE A 742 -32.36 -17.04 5.03
C PHE A 742 -31.93 -17.62 6.37
N ALA A 743 -30.69 -18.11 6.43
CA ALA A 743 -30.03 -18.52 7.67
C ALA A 743 -29.04 -17.47 8.19
N ASP A 744 -28.70 -16.50 7.33
CA ASP A 744 -27.72 -15.46 7.57
C ASP A 744 -28.36 -14.08 7.34
N ILE A 745 -27.89 -13.08 8.11
CA ILE A 745 -28.22 -11.67 7.89
C ILE A 745 -26.95 -10.83 7.74
N VAL A 746 -27.08 -9.72 7.00
CA VAL A 746 -26.04 -8.69 6.85
C VAL A 746 -26.53 -7.37 7.42
N PHE A 747 -25.71 -6.71 8.22
CA PHE A 747 -26.00 -5.36 8.72
C PHE A 747 -24.72 -4.51 8.86
N GLU A 748 -24.91 -3.19 8.94
CA GLU A 748 -23.81 -2.25 9.18
C GLU A 748 -23.47 -2.19 10.66
N TYR A 749 -22.18 -2.10 11.00
CA TYR A 749 -21.70 -2.05 12.39
C TYR A 749 -22.44 -1.06 13.31
N PRO A 750 -22.80 0.17 12.87
CA PRO A 750 -23.58 1.08 13.70
C PRO A 750 -24.95 0.54 14.16
N SER A 751 -25.46 -0.53 13.54
CA SER A 751 -26.75 -1.15 13.88
C SER A 751 -26.63 -2.34 14.84
N ILE A 752 -25.43 -2.71 15.29
CA ILE A 752 -25.17 -3.93 16.05
C ILE A 752 -26.06 -4.07 17.31
N GLN A 753 -26.22 -2.98 18.08
CA GLN A 753 -27.06 -2.99 19.28
C GLN A 753 -28.53 -3.31 18.96
N ALA A 754 -29.08 -2.74 17.87
CA ALA A 754 -30.45 -3.04 17.48
C ALA A 754 -30.62 -4.52 17.13
N ILE A 755 -29.63 -5.11 16.45
CA ILE A 755 -29.62 -6.52 16.04
C ILE A 755 -29.53 -7.45 17.25
N GLU A 756 -28.67 -7.14 18.23
CA GLU A 756 -28.56 -7.90 19.48
C GLU A 756 -29.89 -8.01 20.23
N HIS A 757 -30.69 -6.94 20.23
CA HIS A 757 -32.02 -6.96 20.81
C HIS A 757 -33.06 -7.69 19.93
N ALA A 758 -33.03 -7.47 18.61
CA ALA A 758 -34.03 -8.01 17.69
C ALA A 758 -33.86 -9.53 17.42
N ASP A 759 -32.64 -10.04 17.48
CA ASP A 759 -32.29 -11.44 17.22
C ASP A 759 -31.66 -12.11 18.46
N ARG A 760 -32.21 -11.82 19.63
CA ARG A 760 -31.73 -12.32 20.93
C ARG A 760 -31.75 -13.85 21.02
N ASP A 761 -32.75 -14.48 20.43
CA ASP A 761 -32.97 -15.94 20.46
C ASP A 761 -32.08 -16.71 19.45
N ARG A 762 -31.15 -16.01 18.81
CA ARG A 762 -30.10 -16.59 17.95
C ARG A 762 -30.63 -17.31 16.70
N HIS A 763 -31.58 -16.71 15.97
CA HIS A 763 -32.12 -17.31 14.74
C HIS A 763 -31.16 -17.22 13.55
N PHE A 764 -30.32 -16.18 13.49
CA PHE A 764 -29.44 -15.94 12.35
C PHE A 764 -27.95 -16.01 12.71
N SER A 765 -27.15 -16.44 11.73
CA SER A 765 -25.71 -16.14 11.67
C SER A 765 -25.52 -14.69 11.19
N TRP A 766 -24.53 -14.00 11.71
CA TRP A 766 -24.33 -12.57 11.48
C TRP A 766 -23.16 -12.31 10.53
N ASN A 767 -23.37 -11.34 9.64
CA ASN A 767 -22.34 -10.83 8.76
C ASN A 767 -22.33 -9.31 8.85
N LEU A 768 -21.15 -8.73 8.97
CA LEU A 768 -20.98 -7.34 9.33
C LEU A 768 -20.25 -6.58 8.23
N VAL A 769 -20.68 -5.35 7.95
CA VAL A 769 -19.99 -4.43 7.03
C VAL A 769 -19.71 -3.09 7.70
N GLN A 770 -18.80 -2.31 7.13
CA GLN A 770 -18.41 -0.97 7.59
C GLN A 770 -17.83 -0.96 9.01
N VAL A 771 -17.04 -1.98 9.35
CA VAL A 771 -16.32 -2.04 10.63
C VAL A 771 -15.04 -1.21 10.54
N GLN A 772 -14.90 -0.19 11.38
CA GLN A 772 -13.62 0.51 11.49
C GLN A 772 -12.58 -0.42 12.11
N ALA A 773 -11.33 -0.37 11.65
CA ALA A 773 -10.28 -1.28 12.12
C ALA A 773 -10.05 -1.22 13.65
N GLY A 774 -10.23 -0.04 14.26
CA GLY A 774 -10.16 0.13 15.71
C GLY A 774 -11.30 -0.57 16.44
N ASP A 775 -12.53 -0.44 15.92
CA ASP A 775 -13.73 -1.01 16.52
C ASP A 775 -13.77 -2.54 16.41
N TYR A 776 -13.07 -3.13 15.43
CA TYR A 776 -13.08 -4.58 15.19
C TYR A 776 -12.70 -5.40 16.42
N PHE A 777 -11.72 -4.94 17.20
CA PHE A 777 -11.24 -5.68 18.37
C PHE A 777 -12.18 -5.62 19.57
N ASP A 778 -13.14 -4.70 19.55
CA ASP A 778 -14.16 -4.54 20.60
C ASP A 778 -15.41 -5.40 20.31
N ILE A 779 -15.50 -6.02 19.13
CA ILE A 779 -16.62 -6.87 18.73
C ILE A 779 -16.50 -8.23 19.42
N SER A 780 -17.56 -8.62 20.14
CA SER A 780 -17.66 -9.98 20.69
C SER A 780 -17.67 -11.00 19.55
N PRO A 781 -16.81 -12.03 19.55
CA PRO A 781 -16.66 -12.95 18.43
C PRO A 781 -17.88 -13.83 18.15
N GLU A 782 -18.85 -13.88 19.06
CA GLU A 782 -19.98 -14.79 18.94
C GLU A 782 -20.87 -14.44 17.74
N ARG A 783 -21.22 -15.45 16.94
CA ARG A 783 -22.22 -15.43 15.85
C ARG A 783 -21.78 -14.80 14.53
N PHE A 784 -20.59 -14.21 14.44
CA PHE A 784 -20.09 -13.64 13.19
C PHE A 784 -19.51 -14.71 12.26
N ARG A 785 -20.04 -14.82 11.04
CA ARG A 785 -19.47 -15.66 9.98
C ARG A 785 -18.48 -14.88 9.13
N MET A 786 -18.84 -13.66 8.72
CA MET A 786 -18.02 -12.81 7.87
C MET A 786 -18.07 -11.35 8.32
N VAL A 787 -16.95 -10.66 8.26
CA VAL A 787 -16.81 -9.24 8.61
C VAL A 787 -16.05 -8.53 7.51
N VAL A 788 -16.59 -7.44 6.99
CA VAL A 788 -15.94 -6.58 5.99
C VAL A 788 -15.57 -5.25 6.65
N PRO A 789 -14.27 -4.96 6.82
CA PRO A 789 -13.82 -3.66 7.30
C PRO A 789 -14.23 -2.53 6.36
N ASP A 790 -14.36 -1.33 6.92
CA ASP A 790 -14.58 -0.13 6.11
C ASP A 790 -13.31 0.26 5.33
N GLY A 791 -13.50 0.70 4.10
CA GLY A 791 -12.43 1.13 3.20
C GLY A 791 -12.71 0.76 1.76
N ASN A 792 -11.86 1.27 0.87
CA ASN A 792 -11.94 0.98 -0.56
C ASN A 792 -10.59 0.54 -1.09
N ASP A 793 -10.62 -0.44 -1.98
CA ASP A 793 -9.45 -0.87 -2.73
C ASP A 793 -9.07 0.22 -3.77
N PRO A 794 -7.78 0.51 -4.00
CA PRO A 794 -7.31 1.45 -5.03
C PRO A 794 -7.80 1.18 -6.46
N ASN A 795 -8.07 -0.08 -6.80
CA ASN A 795 -8.66 -0.57 -8.04
C ASN A 795 -10.20 -0.67 -7.96
N SER A 796 -10.83 -0.10 -6.92
CA SER A 796 -12.27 0.09 -6.93
C SER A 796 -12.63 1.19 -7.93
N PRO A 797 -13.69 1.01 -8.74
CA PRO A 797 -14.19 2.04 -9.64
C PRO A 797 -14.46 3.36 -8.91
N ARG A 798 -13.89 4.46 -9.38
CA ARG A 798 -14.05 5.78 -8.74
C ARG A 798 -15.43 6.37 -9.09
N PRO A 799 -16.23 6.84 -8.10
CA PRO A 799 -17.42 7.64 -8.37
C PRO A 799 -17.10 8.86 -9.24
N VAL A 800 -17.86 9.10 -10.34
CA VAL A 800 -17.70 10.26 -11.24
C VAL A 800 -17.88 11.59 -10.47
N ASN A 801 -18.57 11.52 -9.33
CA ASN A 801 -18.79 12.64 -8.40
C ASN A 801 -18.26 12.37 -6.98
N ALA A 802 -17.38 11.38 -6.76
CA ALA A 802 -16.76 11.24 -5.44
C ALA A 802 -15.76 12.37 -5.26
N THR A 803 -16.04 13.22 -4.27
CA THR A 803 -14.98 13.88 -3.53
C THR A 803 -13.98 12.80 -3.11
N PRO A 804 -12.67 12.95 -3.35
CA PRO A 804 -11.70 11.93 -2.99
C PRO A 804 -11.91 11.55 -1.53
N HIS A 805 -11.98 10.24 -1.22
CA HIS A 805 -12.22 9.75 0.15
C HIS A 805 -11.16 10.25 1.15
N TRP A 806 -10.03 10.78 0.67
CA TRP A 806 -9.03 11.50 1.45
C TRP A 806 -9.60 12.76 2.14
N SER A 807 -10.60 13.41 1.54
CA SER A 807 -11.22 14.67 2.03
C SER A 807 -12.14 14.53 3.25
N ARG A 808 -12.59 13.32 3.61
CA ARG A 808 -13.45 13.10 4.79
C ARG A 808 -12.70 12.71 6.05
N MET A 809 -11.37 12.64 6.00
CA MET A 809 -10.55 12.29 7.16
C MET A 809 -9.84 13.53 7.71
N ARG A 810 -10.61 14.49 8.24
CA ARG A 810 -10.03 15.33 9.30
C ARG A 810 -9.65 14.39 10.46
N PRO A 811 -8.52 14.61 11.15
CA PRO A 811 -8.40 14.06 12.49
C PRO A 811 -9.62 14.57 13.26
N SER A 812 -10.48 13.67 13.74
CA SER A 812 -11.35 14.05 14.84
C SER A 812 -10.41 14.56 15.90
N GLU A 813 -10.48 15.86 16.21
CA GLU A 813 -9.96 16.34 17.48
C GLU A 813 -10.62 15.46 18.53
N GLY A 814 -9.81 14.60 19.14
CA GLY A 814 -10.28 13.63 20.10
C GLY A 814 -10.80 14.38 21.31
N GLU A 815 -12.11 14.56 21.38
CA GLU A 815 -12.74 14.62 22.69
C GLU A 815 -12.65 13.21 23.30
N PRO A 816 -12.12 13.07 24.53
CA PRO A 816 -12.05 11.78 25.19
C PRO A 816 -13.48 11.27 25.40
N ARG A 817 -13.90 10.27 24.63
CA ARG A 817 -15.12 9.52 24.90
C ARG A 817 -14.90 8.76 26.21
N LEU A 818 -15.60 9.22 27.25
CA LEU A 818 -15.71 8.58 28.55
C LEU A 818 -16.02 7.08 28.39
N VAL A 819 -15.03 6.26 28.72
CA VAL A 819 -15.19 4.81 28.93
C VAL A 819 -16.10 4.63 30.14
N ARG A 820 -17.37 4.28 29.91
CA ARG A 820 -18.22 3.72 30.97
C ARG A 820 -17.92 2.23 31.10
N ALA A 821 -17.01 1.90 32.00
CA ALA A 821 -16.93 0.57 32.57
C ALA A 821 -18.17 0.36 33.47
N ALA A 822 -19.09 -0.50 33.05
CA ALA A 822 -20.09 -1.05 33.94
C ALA A 822 -19.41 -2.12 34.81
N ALA A 823 -19.09 -1.75 36.05
CA ALA A 823 -18.74 -2.72 37.08
C ALA A 823 -20.04 -3.26 37.69
N ALA A 824 -20.28 -4.56 37.51
CA ALA A 824 -21.23 -5.31 38.31
C ALA A 824 -20.48 -5.84 39.54
N VAL A 825 -20.66 -5.18 40.69
CA VAL A 825 -20.56 -5.76 42.05
C VAL A 825 -21.50 -4.98 42.96
N GLU A 826 -22.73 -5.47 43.10
CA GLU A 826 -23.38 -5.81 44.38
C GLU A 826 -24.55 -6.75 44.11
#